data_AF-A0A9P6TNM3-F1
#
_entry.id   AF-A0A9P6TNM3-F1
#
_cell.length_a   1.000
_cell.length_b   1.000
_cell.length_c   1.000
_cell.angle_alpha   90.00
_cell.angle_beta   90.00
_cell.angle_gamma   90.00
#
_symmetry.space_group_name_H-M   'P 1'
#
loop_
_entity.id
_entity.type
_entity.pdbx_description
1 polymer ?
#
loop_
_entity_poly.entity_id
_entity_poly.type
_entity_poly.pdbx_seq_one_letter_code
_entity_poly.pdbx_strand_id
1 'polypeptide(L)'
;MNMLHEPLNPDVDDARTANAGTPLSAERLEQAIQSATDTLLDAQHDDGHWLFELEADATIPAEYVLMVHYLGETPDPVLEAKIGAYLRRIQGKHGGWPLFHDGAFDMSASVKAYFALKMIGEPLDAPHMKRARDAILARGGAAKSNVFTRILLALYGVLDWRAVPMMPVEIMLLPTWFPFHLSKVSYWARTVIVPLLVLQTKRPRAHNPRGVAIDEIFTGSPRDVGPISRAPHQRQGWFSFFSGVDALLRKADPYFPMQSRQKAIDAAVRFVDERLNGEDGLGAIFPAMVNSVLMYDVLGYPPDHPSRAIARKSIDKLLIIHDNEAYCQPCLSPVWDTALSAHALIETGDARAIEHAAKGLDWLLPLQILETRGDWTSRRANVRPGGWAFQFENPHYPDVDDTAVVAMAMDRIEKLQARERYRNAIDRACEWVVGMQSHNGGWGAFEPENTHLYLNNIPFSDHGALLDPPTVDVSARCLSMLAQLPGTPQRRTSASRAKQYILADQEDDGSWYGRWGMNYIYGTWSALCGLRAAGVEPHTSPMRRAAHWLRSIQNPDGGWGEGGDSYKLDYRGYEPAPSIASQTAWALLGLMAAGCEHDEAVSHGIAYLLSTQNDDGLWDEARFTATGFPRVFYLRYHGYRKFFPLWALARYRNLTLRNACTHDAPVVVVTGLAFEARIAAGPGVRVLCQQNAGLATALGASVTQNRSCRGLVSFGTAGGLVGSLRPGALLVARTVLAVDTKPRRRDTAAADLDDATEAEAKRYATDERWSHALLDMLNGAAHADLAGIAAPVSQATDKQHLQHACGAWAADMESHIVARIADEHGLPFVCVRAIVDSAERTLPPAAIAALSDDGSTDLGAVLRSLLAHPGQLPALLGVARDARDARRTLVTARRRIPAAFGFPYLATGRTAAASAGR
;
A
#
# COMPACT_ATOMS: atom_id res chain seq x y z
N MET A 1 -38.84 -30.58 -25.91
CA MET A 1 -40.27 -30.29 -26.10
C MET A 1 -40.90 -30.33 -24.72
N ASN A 2 -41.39 -29.17 -24.26
CA ASN A 2 -41.98 -28.84 -22.95
C ASN A 2 -41.14 -29.07 -21.68
N MET A 3 -40.41 -28.01 -21.30
CA MET A 3 -39.99 -27.74 -19.92
C MET A 3 -41.19 -27.24 -19.11
N LEU A 4 -41.34 -27.76 -17.89
CA LEU A 4 -42.29 -27.26 -16.90
C LEU A 4 -41.60 -26.19 -16.04
N HIS A 5 -42.22 -25.02 -16.00
CA HIS A 5 -41.88 -23.88 -15.15
C HIS A 5 -42.21 -24.21 -13.68
N GLU A 6 -41.24 -24.01 -12.78
CA GLU A 6 -41.50 -23.68 -11.37
C GLU A 6 -41.36 -22.17 -11.17
N PRO A 7 -42.20 -21.54 -10.32
CA PRO A 7 -42.28 -20.09 -10.22
C PRO A 7 -41.13 -19.52 -9.37
N LEU A 8 -40.53 -18.46 -9.90
CA LEU A 8 -39.56 -17.61 -9.21
C LEU A 8 -40.21 -16.92 -8.00
N ASN A 9 -39.50 -16.94 -6.89
CA ASN A 9 -39.80 -16.22 -5.66
C ASN A 9 -39.76 -14.69 -5.91
N PRO A 10 -40.83 -13.92 -5.67
CA PRO A 10 -40.91 -12.51 -6.07
C PRO A 10 -40.09 -11.53 -5.21
N ASP A 11 -39.48 -11.97 -4.09
CA ASP A 11 -38.79 -11.08 -3.15
C ASP A 11 -37.28 -10.88 -3.42
N VAL A 12 -36.78 -11.19 -4.63
CA VAL A 12 -35.34 -11.04 -4.98
C VAL A 12 -35.09 -10.03 -6.11
N ASP A 13 -36.12 -9.57 -6.82
CA ASP A 13 -35.95 -8.62 -7.93
C ASP A 13 -36.04 -7.13 -7.52
N ASP A 14 -36.54 -6.80 -6.33
CA ASP A 14 -36.66 -5.39 -5.88
C ASP A 14 -35.34 -4.79 -5.34
N ALA A 15 -34.30 -5.59 -5.15
CA ALA A 15 -32.96 -5.09 -4.78
C ALA A 15 -32.08 -4.73 -5.99
N ARG A 16 -32.50 -5.07 -7.22
CA ARG A 16 -31.66 -5.00 -8.43
C ARG A 16 -31.72 -3.67 -9.19
N THR A 17 -32.57 -2.73 -8.76
CA THR A 17 -32.76 -1.43 -9.43
C THR A 17 -32.61 -0.21 -8.52
N ALA A 18 -32.13 -0.38 -7.28
CA ALA A 18 -32.21 0.68 -6.26
C ALA A 18 -30.96 1.57 -6.06
N ASN A 19 -29.87 1.44 -6.82
CA ASN A 19 -28.66 2.28 -6.56
C ASN A 19 -27.99 2.93 -7.78
N ALA A 20 -28.62 2.89 -8.95
CA ALA A 20 -28.17 3.68 -10.09
C ALA A 20 -28.76 5.11 -10.00
N GLY A 21 -28.20 5.96 -9.14
CA GLY A 21 -28.56 7.38 -9.16
C GLY A 21 -28.36 8.21 -7.90
N THR A 22 -27.94 7.63 -6.77
CA THR A 22 -27.63 8.46 -5.59
C THR A 22 -26.28 9.15 -5.82
N PRO A 23 -26.20 10.50 -5.83
CA PRO A 23 -24.93 11.19 -5.93
C PRO A 23 -24.00 10.72 -4.81
N LEU A 24 -22.74 10.40 -5.13
CA LEU A 24 -21.71 10.09 -4.14
C LEU A 24 -21.61 11.27 -3.15
N SER A 25 -22.15 11.11 -1.94
CA SER A 25 -22.04 12.14 -0.91
C SER A 25 -20.63 12.13 -0.33
N ALA A 26 -19.98 13.30 -0.28
CA ALA A 26 -18.66 13.45 0.35
C ALA A 26 -18.63 12.92 1.79
N GLU A 27 -19.72 13.11 2.54
CA GLU A 27 -19.86 12.61 3.91
C GLU A 27 -19.74 11.09 4.02
N ARG A 28 -20.47 10.33 3.17
CA ARG A 28 -20.37 8.86 3.13
C ARG A 28 -18.97 8.38 2.76
N LEU A 29 -18.29 9.07 1.86
CA LEU A 29 -16.91 8.75 1.49
C LEU A 29 -15.95 8.94 2.68
N GLU A 30 -16.04 10.06 3.40
CA GLU A 30 -15.23 10.27 4.60
C GLU A 30 -15.55 9.27 5.71
N GLN A 31 -16.83 8.97 5.95
CA GLN A 31 -17.24 7.97 6.95
C GLN A 31 -16.65 6.59 6.63
N ALA A 32 -16.71 6.18 5.36
CA ALA A 32 -16.14 4.92 4.92
C ALA A 32 -14.62 4.86 5.11
N ILE A 33 -13.90 5.94 4.76
CA ILE A 33 -12.45 6.06 4.97
C ILE A 33 -12.14 6.02 6.46
N GLN A 34 -12.89 6.74 7.29
CA GLN A 34 -12.67 6.84 8.72
C GLN A 34 -12.85 5.49 9.41
N SER A 35 -13.96 4.80 9.13
CA SER A 35 -14.26 3.49 9.71
C SER A 35 -13.22 2.43 9.31
N ALA A 36 -12.85 2.38 8.03
CA ALA A 36 -11.78 1.48 7.57
C ALA A 36 -10.41 1.82 8.18
N THR A 37 -10.13 3.12 8.40
CA THR A 37 -8.91 3.58 9.05
C THR A 37 -8.88 3.08 10.49
N ASP A 38 -9.91 3.35 11.28
CA ASP A 38 -9.97 2.96 12.70
C ASP A 38 -9.78 1.45 12.87
N THR A 39 -10.48 0.63 12.08
CA THR A 39 -10.33 -0.84 12.14
C THR A 39 -8.93 -1.30 11.72
N LEU A 40 -8.27 -0.61 10.80
CA LEU A 40 -6.88 -0.93 10.42
C LEU A 40 -5.89 -0.51 11.51
N LEU A 41 -6.13 0.59 12.24
CA LEU A 41 -5.31 0.99 13.39
C LEU A 41 -5.43 -0.02 14.53
N ASP A 42 -6.65 -0.48 14.82
CA ASP A 42 -6.92 -1.48 15.85
C ASP A 42 -6.31 -2.85 15.54
N ALA A 43 -6.06 -3.15 14.27
CA ALA A 43 -5.39 -4.37 13.83
C ALA A 43 -3.85 -4.32 13.95
N GLN A 44 -3.26 -3.18 14.32
CA GLN A 44 -1.82 -3.07 14.50
C GLN A 44 -1.38 -3.79 15.77
N HIS A 45 -0.31 -4.57 15.71
CA HIS A 45 0.31 -5.17 16.89
C HIS A 45 1.01 -4.12 17.76
N ASP A 46 1.21 -4.43 19.04
CA ASP A 46 1.81 -3.53 20.03
C ASP A 46 3.23 -3.03 19.65
N ASP A 47 4.00 -3.83 18.92
CA ASP A 47 5.34 -3.50 18.42
C ASP A 47 5.32 -2.72 17.09
N GLY A 48 4.13 -2.45 16.54
CA GLY A 48 3.88 -1.59 15.39
C GLY A 48 3.64 -2.29 14.06
N HIS A 49 3.82 -3.61 13.95
CA HIS A 49 3.61 -4.29 12.67
C HIS A 49 2.14 -4.69 12.45
N TRP A 50 1.82 -5.00 11.20
CA TRP A 50 0.60 -5.71 10.83
C TRP A 50 0.96 -7.10 10.31
N LEU A 51 0.14 -8.08 10.66
CA LEU A 51 0.20 -9.43 10.12
C LEU A 51 -1.24 -9.90 9.89
N PHE A 52 -1.54 -10.27 8.65
CA PHE A 52 -2.83 -10.88 8.31
C PHE A 52 -2.63 -12.32 7.87
N GLU A 53 -3.70 -13.11 7.94
CA GLU A 53 -3.68 -14.49 7.47
C GLU A 53 -3.36 -14.57 5.97
N LEU A 54 -2.51 -15.52 5.62
CA LEU A 54 -2.17 -15.89 4.25
C LEU A 54 -2.67 -17.30 3.97
N GLU A 55 -3.86 -17.40 3.39
CA GLU A 55 -4.55 -18.66 3.17
C GLU A 55 -4.18 -19.25 1.80
N ALA A 56 -3.95 -20.56 1.77
CA ALA A 56 -3.65 -21.34 0.56
C ALA A 56 -4.76 -22.36 0.29
N ASP A 57 -4.60 -23.14 -0.77
CA ASP A 57 -5.51 -24.25 -1.08
C ASP A 57 -5.38 -25.43 -0.08
N ALA A 58 -6.20 -26.47 -0.30
CA ALA A 58 -6.29 -27.64 0.58
C ALA A 58 -4.98 -28.43 0.74
N THR A 59 -3.99 -28.24 -0.14
CA THR A 59 -2.76 -29.02 -0.15
C THR A 59 -1.90 -28.77 1.09
N ILE A 60 -1.76 -27.52 1.55
CA ILE A 60 -0.89 -27.19 2.70
C ILE A 60 -1.46 -27.76 4.02
N PRO A 61 -2.75 -27.56 4.37
CA PRO A 61 -3.31 -28.16 5.57
C PRO A 61 -3.34 -29.69 5.51
N ALA A 62 -3.58 -30.27 4.32
CA ALA A 62 -3.52 -31.71 4.14
C ALA A 62 -2.11 -32.28 4.36
N GLU A 63 -1.08 -31.60 3.83
CA GLU A 63 0.31 -32.02 4.02
C GLU A 63 0.79 -31.86 5.46
N TYR A 64 0.27 -30.88 6.22
CA TYR A 64 0.56 -30.77 7.65
C TYR A 64 0.12 -32.04 8.39
N VAL A 65 -1.14 -32.47 8.20
CA VAL A 65 -1.65 -33.72 8.78
C VAL A 65 -0.79 -34.89 8.33
N LEU A 66 -0.53 -35.01 7.03
CA LEU A 66 0.25 -36.12 6.50
C LEU A 66 1.73 -36.08 6.96
N MET A 67 2.30 -34.94 7.32
CA MET A 67 3.64 -34.87 7.91
C MET A 67 3.65 -35.47 9.32
N VAL A 68 2.68 -35.11 10.17
CA VAL A 68 2.56 -35.65 11.56
C VAL A 68 2.50 -37.18 11.53
N HIS A 69 1.67 -37.75 10.66
CA HIS A 69 1.55 -39.20 10.50
C HIS A 69 2.73 -39.85 9.77
N TYR A 70 3.40 -39.11 8.87
CA TYR A 70 4.63 -39.59 8.26
C TYR A 70 5.70 -39.83 9.31
N LEU A 71 5.87 -38.88 10.25
CA LEU A 71 6.86 -38.92 11.32
C LEU A 71 6.48 -39.88 12.46
N GLY A 72 5.23 -40.37 12.49
CA GLY A 72 4.72 -41.18 13.59
C GLY A 72 4.59 -40.38 14.89
N GLU A 73 4.46 -39.05 14.78
CA GLU A 73 4.18 -38.17 15.91
C GLU A 73 2.80 -38.48 16.51
N THR A 74 2.61 -38.16 17.79
CA THR A 74 1.28 -38.29 18.42
C THR A 74 0.39 -37.18 17.88
N PRO A 75 -0.70 -37.49 17.14
CA PRO A 75 -1.56 -36.46 16.58
C PRO A 75 -2.37 -35.76 17.66
N ASP A 76 -2.61 -34.45 17.52
CA ASP A 76 -3.60 -33.71 18.29
C ASP A 76 -4.98 -33.91 17.63
N PRO A 77 -5.89 -34.69 18.24
CA PRO A 77 -7.20 -34.98 17.64
C PRO A 77 -8.10 -33.75 17.55
N VAL A 78 -7.92 -32.74 18.41
CA VAL A 78 -8.72 -31.51 18.36
C VAL A 78 -8.28 -30.66 17.18
N LEU A 79 -6.97 -30.48 17.01
CA LEU A 79 -6.41 -29.75 15.87
C LEU A 79 -6.75 -30.46 14.55
N GLU A 80 -6.58 -31.78 14.48
CA GLU A 80 -6.94 -32.57 13.29
C GLU A 80 -8.42 -32.48 12.95
N ALA A 81 -9.31 -32.52 13.94
CA ALA A 81 -10.74 -32.35 13.72
C ALA A 81 -11.08 -30.96 13.15
N LYS A 82 -10.39 -29.92 13.62
CA LYS A 82 -10.51 -28.55 13.12
C LYS A 82 -9.96 -28.40 11.69
N ILE A 83 -8.83 -29.04 11.37
CA ILE A 83 -8.32 -29.11 9.98
C ILE A 83 -9.29 -29.88 9.09
N GLY A 84 -9.86 -30.98 9.58
CA GLY A 84 -10.92 -31.71 8.88
C GLY A 84 -12.14 -30.82 8.60
N ALA A 85 -12.55 -29.98 9.55
CA ALA A 85 -13.64 -29.03 9.37
C ALA A 85 -13.34 -28.01 8.25
N TYR A 86 -12.14 -27.43 8.25
CA TYR A 86 -11.67 -26.56 7.18
C TYR A 86 -11.73 -27.28 5.82
N LEU A 87 -11.11 -28.46 5.70
CA LEU A 87 -11.08 -29.24 4.46
C LEU A 87 -12.49 -29.58 3.95
N ARG A 88 -13.43 -29.91 4.83
CA ARG A 88 -14.84 -30.15 4.44
C ARG A 88 -15.52 -28.88 3.94
N ARG A 89 -15.29 -27.72 4.59
CA ARG A 89 -15.86 -26.43 4.19
C ARG A 89 -15.44 -26.03 2.78
N ILE A 90 -14.17 -26.24 2.44
CA ILE A 90 -13.60 -25.82 1.14
C ILE A 90 -13.76 -26.88 0.03
N GLN A 91 -14.46 -27.99 0.28
CA GLN A 91 -14.73 -28.99 -0.75
C GLN A 91 -15.67 -28.42 -1.82
N GLY A 92 -15.21 -28.39 -3.07
CA GLY A 92 -15.96 -27.83 -4.19
C GLY A 92 -17.22 -28.64 -4.54
N LYS A 93 -18.18 -28.00 -5.22
CA LYS A 93 -19.43 -28.63 -5.70
C LYS A 93 -19.17 -29.85 -6.59
N HIS A 94 -18.07 -29.83 -7.35
CA HIS A 94 -17.60 -30.92 -8.20
C HIS A 94 -17.11 -32.18 -7.44
N GLY A 95 -17.13 -32.17 -6.11
CA GLY A 95 -16.84 -33.31 -5.24
C GLY A 95 -15.38 -33.40 -4.76
N GLY A 96 -14.47 -32.65 -5.38
CA GLY A 96 -13.06 -32.59 -4.99
C GLY A 96 -12.68 -31.24 -4.40
N TRP A 97 -11.41 -30.88 -4.48
CA TRP A 97 -10.86 -29.61 -4.04
C TRP A 97 -10.23 -28.84 -5.20
N PRO A 98 -10.50 -27.53 -5.31
CA PRO A 98 -9.84 -26.65 -6.27
C PRO A 98 -8.54 -26.05 -5.70
N LEU A 99 -7.76 -25.37 -6.55
CA LEU A 99 -6.56 -24.61 -6.13
C LEU A 99 -6.88 -23.18 -5.64
N PHE A 100 -8.12 -22.73 -5.80
CA PHE A 100 -8.60 -21.43 -5.34
C PHE A 100 -10.13 -21.48 -5.20
N HIS A 101 -10.70 -20.54 -4.46
CA HIS A 101 -12.15 -20.47 -4.23
C HIS A 101 -12.96 -20.46 -5.54
N ASP A 102 -14.01 -21.29 -5.61
CA ASP A 102 -14.84 -21.53 -6.80
C ASP A 102 -14.09 -22.03 -8.05
N GLY A 103 -12.82 -22.45 -7.92
CA GLY A 103 -12.04 -22.96 -9.03
C GLY A 103 -12.50 -24.34 -9.53
N ALA A 104 -11.90 -24.76 -10.64
CA ALA A 104 -12.10 -26.11 -11.18
C ALA A 104 -11.50 -27.20 -10.27
N PHE A 105 -11.97 -28.43 -10.44
CA PHE A 105 -11.39 -29.61 -9.78
C PHE A 105 -9.89 -29.71 -10.07
N ASP A 106 -9.08 -29.82 -9.03
CA ASP A 106 -7.68 -30.20 -9.14
C ASP A 106 -7.44 -31.59 -8.58
N MET A 107 -6.75 -32.44 -9.35
CA MET A 107 -6.49 -33.82 -8.97
C MET A 107 -5.59 -33.92 -7.74
N SER A 108 -4.57 -33.08 -7.65
CA SER A 108 -3.54 -33.18 -6.63
C SER A 108 -4.04 -32.66 -5.29
N ALA A 109 -4.72 -31.50 -5.28
CA ALA A 109 -5.43 -30.98 -4.12
C ALA A 109 -6.48 -31.98 -3.61
N SER A 110 -7.25 -32.59 -4.53
CA SER A 110 -8.28 -33.56 -4.14
C SER A 110 -7.72 -34.83 -3.52
N VAL A 111 -6.64 -35.37 -4.09
CA VAL A 111 -5.99 -36.58 -3.56
C VAL A 111 -5.39 -36.32 -2.18
N LYS A 112 -4.70 -35.18 -1.99
CA LYS A 112 -4.11 -34.83 -0.69
C LYS A 112 -5.19 -34.58 0.37
N ALA A 113 -6.23 -33.83 0.05
CA ALA A 113 -7.33 -33.55 0.99
C ALA A 113 -8.09 -34.83 1.38
N TYR A 114 -8.40 -35.70 0.41
CA TYR A 114 -9.00 -37.01 0.68
C TYR A 114 -8.10 -37.86 1.58
N PHE A 115 -6.79 -37.89 1.30
CA PHE A 115 -5.84 -38.66 2.10
C PHE A 115 -5.74 -38.12 3.53
N ALA A 116 -5.66 -36.80 3.71
CA ALA A 116 -5.64 -36.19 5.03
C ALA A 116 -6.94 -36.48 5.82
N LEU A 117 -8.11 -36.34 5.22
CA LEU A 117 -9.39 -36.66 5.88
C LEU A 117 -9.47 -38.14 6.28
N LYS A 118 -9.05 -39.06 5.40
CA LYS A 118 -8.96 -40.48 5.73
C LYS A 118 -7.96 -40.73 6.86
N MET A 119 -6.83 -40.01 6.87
CA MET A 119 -5.80 -40.11 7.90
C MET A 119 -6.34 -39.65 9.27
N ILE A 120 -7.09 -38.54 9.30
CA ILE A 120 -7.76 -38.00 10.50
C ILE A 120 -8.73 -39.05 11.09
N GLY A 121 -9.40 -39.82 10.23
CA GLY A 121 -10.29 -40.91 10.61
C GLY A 121 -11.71 -40.78 10.07
N GLU A 122 -11.93 -39.96 9.04
CA GLU A 122 -13.24 -39.81 8.40
C GLU A 122 -13.76 -41.14 7.83
N PRO A 123 -15.02 -41.53 8.10
CA PRO A 123 -15.61 -42.73 7.52
C PRO A 123 -15.64 -42.66 5.99
N LEU A 124 -15.20 -43.72 5.32
CA LEU A 124 -15.19 -43.79 3.85
C LEU A 124 -16.59 -43.65 3.23
N ASP A 125 -17.63 -43.97 4.00
CA ASP A 125 -19.01 -43.86 3.56
C ASP A 125 -19.66 -42.50 3.84
N ALA A 126 -18.95 -41.59 4.52
CA ALA A 126 -19.38 -40.23 4.75
C ALA A 126 -19.64 -39.51 3.41
N PRO A 127 -20.67 -38.65 3.32
CA PRO A 127 -21.07 -38.04 2.04
C PRO A 127 -19.95 -37.29 1.32
N HIS A 128 -19.10 -36.56 2.05
CA HIS A 128 -17.99 -35.81 1.49
C HIS A 128 -16.85 -36.73 0.98
N MET A 129 -16.57 -37.84 1.68
CA MET A 129 -15.58 -38.84 1.26
C MET A 129 -16.03 -39.60 0.01
N LYS A 130 -17.30 -40.03 -0.07
CA LYS A 130 -17.87 -40.66 -1.27
C LYS A 130 -17.78 -39.73 -2.48
N ARG A 131 -18.21 -38.48 -2.34
CA ARG A 131 -18.15 -37.47 -3.41
C ARG A 131 -16.72 -37.24 -3.90
N ALA A 132 -15.75 -37.17 -2.99
CA ALA A 132 -14.34 -37.03 -3.32
C ALA A 132 -13.81 -38.23 -4.10
N ARG A 133 -14.01 -39.44 -3.58
CA ARG A 133 -13.57 -40.68 -4.24
C ARG A 133 -14.16 -40.78 -5.64
N ASP A 134 -15.47 -40.60 -5.78
CA ASP A 134 -16.16 -40.74 -7.06
C ASP A 134 -15.69 -39.65 -8.06
N ALA A 135 -15.47 -38.42 -7.59
CA ALA A 135 -14.94 -37.33 -8.42
C ALA A 135 -13.49 -37.56 -8.89
N ILE A 136 -12.65 -38.15 -8.04
CA ILE A 136 -11.27 -38.53 -8.36
C ILE A 136 -11.25 -39.67 -9.38
N LEU A 137 -12.02 -40.73 -9.15
CA LEU A 137 -12.10 -41.89 -10.05
C LEU A 137 -12.65 -41.50 -11.43
N ALA A 138 -13.68 -40.65 -11.47
CA ALA A 138 -14.27 -40.15 -12.71
C ALA A 138 -13.27 -39.37 -13.59
N ARG A 139 -12.17 -38.89 -13.02
CA ARG A 139 -11.11 -38.12 -13.70
C ARG A 139 -9.80 -38.89 -13.87
N GLY A 140 -9.87 -40.23 -13.82
CA GLY A 140 -8.74 -41.11 -14.07
C GLY A 140 -7.92 -41.48 -12.83
N GLY A 141 -8.42 -41.16 -11.64
CA GLY A 141 -7.86 -41.57 -10.35
C GLY A 141 -6.56 -40.86 -9.98
N ALA A 142 -6.07 -41.18 -8.77
CA ALA A 142 -4.88 -40.56 -8.18
C ALA A 142 -3.58 -40.72 -9.00
N ALA A 143 -3.55 -41.65 -9.96
CA ALA A 143 -2.45 -41.78 -10.92
C ALA A 143 -2.22 -40.52 -11.79
N LYS A 144 -3.23 -39.64 -11.92
CA LYS A 144 -3.15 -38.38 -12.66
C LYS A 144 -2.59 -37.21 -11.84
N SER A 145 -2.18 -37.44 -10.60
CA SER A 145 -1.61 -36.38 -9.75
C SER A 145 -0.26 -35.88 -10.26
N ASN A 146 0.07 -34.65 -9.88
CA ASN A 146 1.33 -33.96 -10.20
C ASN A 146 2.53 -34.57 -9.47
N VAL A 147 3.74 -34.09 -9.79
CA VAL A 147 5.00 -34.65 -9.27
C VAL A 147 5.09 -34.62 -7.75
N PHE A 148 4.70 -33.53 -7.09
CA PHE A 148 4.81 -33.41 -5.62
C PHE A 148 3.86 -34.37 -4.91
N THR A 149 2.65 -34.54 -5.44
CA THR A 149 1.70 -35.53 -4.92
C THR A 149 2.22 -36.95 -5.13
N ARG A 150 2.82 -37.25 -6.30
CA ARG A 150 3.43 -38.55 -6.54
C ARG A 150 4.60 -38.83 -5.59
N ILE A 151 5.40 -37.82 -5.25
CA ILE A 151 6.48 -37.94 -4.26
C ILE A 151 5.90 -38.24 -2.88
N LEU A 152 4.88 -37.50 -2.44
CA LEU A 152 4.17 -37.77 -1.18
C LEU A 152 3.62 -39.20 -1.13
N LEU A 153 2.99 -39.67 -2.21
CA LEU A 153 2.46 -41.03 -2.28
C LEU A 153 3.57 -42.11 -2.32
N ALA A 154 4.73 -41.80 -2.90
CA ALA A 154 5.91 -42.69 -2.87
C ALA A 154 6.53 -42.75 -1.46
N LEU A 155 6.58 -41.62 -0.76
CA LEU A 155 7.00 -41.53 0.65
C LEU A 155 6.09 -42.36 1.56
N TYR A 156 4.78 -42.40 1.28
CA TYR A 156 3.84 -43.30 1.98
C TYR A 156 3.88 -44.76 1.48
N GLY A 157 4.68 -45.05 0.45
CA GLY A 157 4.78 -46.37 -0.16
C GLY A 157 3.53 -46.82 -0.92
N VAL A 158 2.60 -45.91 -1.22
CA VAL A 158 1.41 -46.15 -2.08
C VAL A 158 1.86 -46.30 -3.53
N LEU A 159 2.71 -45.37 -4.00
CA LEU A 159 3.35 -45.44 -5.31
C LEU A 159 4.76 -46.03 -5.21
N ASP A 160 5.24 -46.58 -6.32
CA ASP A 160 6.65 -46.92 -6.51
C ASP A 160 7.44 -45.69 -7.00
N TRP A 161 8.70 -45.56 -6.57
CA TRP A 161 9.59 -44.45 -6.98
C TRP A 161 9.84 -44.37 -8.49
N ARG A 162 9.49 -45.40 -9.28
CA ARG A 162 9.45 -45.35 -10.75
C ARG A 162 8.46 -44.34 -11.31
N ALA A 163 7.42 -43.97 -10.55
CA ALA A 163 6.42 -42.98 -10.94
C ALA A 163 6.90 -41.53 -10.77
N VAL A 164 8.04 -41.33 -10.09
CA VAL A 164 8.64 -40.03 -9.77
C VAL A 164 9.85 -39.80 -10.70
N PRO A 165 9.98 -38.60 -11.31
CA PRO A 165 11.18 -38.20 -12.04
C PRO A 165 12.45 -38.27 -11.19
N MET A 166 13.54 -38.81 -11.75
CA MET A 166 14.84 -38.93 -11.10
C MET A 166 15.50 -37.56 -10.92
N MET A 167 15.73 -37.17 -9.66
CA MET A 167 16.56 -36.03 -9.28
C MET A 167 17.65 -36.52 -8.30
N PRO A 168 18.83 -36.94 -8.78
CA PRO A 168 19.89 -37.49 -7.92
C PRO A 168 20.52 -36.41 -7.04
N VAL A 169 20.86 -36.75 -5.78
CA VAL A 169 21.48 -35.81 -4.84
C VAL A 169 22.83 -35.28 -5.31
N GLU A 170 23.53 -36.00 -6.18
CA GLU A 170 24.78 -35.59 -6.80
C GLU A 170 24.66 -34.28 -7.60
N ILE A 171 23.44 -33.81 -7.90
CA ILE A 171 23.15 -32.45 -8.35
C ILE A 171 23.84 -31.38 -7.48
N MET A 172 23.94 -31.61 -6.17
CA MET A 172 24.61 -30.71 -5.21
C MET A 172 26.10 -30.48 -5.53
N LEU A 173 26.71 -31.36 -6.32
CA LEU A 173 28.14 -31.32 -6.66
C LEU A 173 28.39 -30.85 -8.10
N LEU A 174 27.34 -30.53 -8.85
CA LEU A 174 27.50 -30.06 -10.23
C LEU A 174 28.22 -28.69 -10.25
N PRO A 175 29.14 -28.47 -11.20
CA PRO A 175 29.75 -27.16 -11.37
C PRO A 175 28.75 -26.14 -11.94
N THR A 176 28.92 -24.86 -11.61
CA THR A 176 28.01 -23.77 -11.98
C THR A 176 27.79 -23.62 -13.50
N TRP A 177 28.77 -24.00 -14.32
CA TRP A 177 28.65 -24.00 -15.78
C TRP A 177 27.69 -25.07 -16.32
N PHE A 178 27.46 -26.15 -15.58
CA PHE A 178 26.65 -27.30 -16.03
C PHE A 178 25.22 -26.86 -16.35
N PRO A 179 24.58 -27.33 -17.45
CA PRO A 179 23.27 -26.83 -17.89
C PRO A 179 22.23 -26.75 -16.76
N PHE A 180 22.03 -27.84 -16.01
CA PHE A 180 21.26 -27.82 -14.77
C PHE A 180 22.15 -27.47 -13.56
N HIS A 181 21.87 -26.36 -12.86
CA HIS A 181 22.56 -26.04 -11.62
C HIS A 181 21.60 -25.33 -10.67
N LEU A 182 21.76 -25.52 -9.35
CA LEU A 182 20.84 -24.95 -8.36
C LEU A 182 20.79 -23.41 -8.43
N SER A 183 21.92 -22.74 -8.70
CA SER A 183 21.96 -21.28 -8.92
C SER A 183 21.19 -20.77 -10.14
N LYS A 184 20.69 -21.68 -11.00
CA LYS A 184 19.88 -21.34 -12.18
C LYS A 184 18.39 -21.50 -11.94
N VAL A 185 18.01 -22.05 -10.79
CA VAL A 185 16.65 -22.29 -10.33
C VAL A 185 16.33 -21.21 -9.29
N SER A 186 15.10 -20.70 -9.29
CA SER A 186 14.63 -19.74 -8.27
C SER A 186 14.84 -20.25 -6.84
N TYR A 187 14.91 -19.34 -5.87
CA TYR A 187 15.18 -19.73 -4.49
C TYR A 187 14.10 -20.66 -3.91
N TRP A 188 12.81 -20.38 -4.15
CA TRP A 188 11.72 -21.19 -3.61
C TRP A 188 11.81 -22.64 -4.10
N ALA A 189 12.10 -22.83 -5.38
CA ALA A 189 12.27 -24.17 -5.92
C ALA A 189 13.57 -24.81 -5.40
N ARG A 190 14.65 -24.02 -5.24
CA ARG A 190 15.92 -24.51 -4.70
C ARG A 190 15.78 -25.01 -3.25
N THR A 191 15.17 -24.23 -2.37
CA THR A 191 14.96 -24.59 -0.96
C THR A 191 14.03 -25.78 -0.80
N VAL A 192 13.04 -25.95 -1.68
CA VAL A 192 12.18 -27.14 -1.70
C VAL A 192 12.93 -28.37 -2.24
N ILE A 193 13.70 -28.22 -3.32
CA ILE A 193 14.37 -29.33 -4.02
C ILE A 193 15.51 -29.90 -3.18
N VAL A 194 16.36 -29.09 -2.56
CA VAL A 194 17.59 -29.58 -1.88
C VAL A 194 17.33 -30.68 -0.85
N PRO A 195 16.45 -30.50 0.16
CA PRO A 195 16.11 -31.58 1.08
C PRO A 195 15.39 -32.74 0.38
N LEU A 196 14.58 -32.45 -0.65
CA LEU A 196 13.87 -33.46 -1.43
C LEU A 196 14.83 -34.38 -2.21
N LEU A 197 15.98 -33.89 -2.66
CA LEU A 197 17.02 -34.71 -3.30
C LEU A 197 17.51 -35.83 -2.37
N VAL A 198 17.67 -35.52 -1.08
CA VAL A 198 18.05 -36.50 -0.06
C VAL A 198 16.94 -37.53 0.12
N LEU A 199 15.68 -37.09 0.22
CA LEU A 199 14.51 -37.97 0.32
C LEU A 199 14.39 -38.90 -0.90
N GLN A 200 14.56 -38.39 -2.11
CA GLN A 200 14.51 -39.20 -3.35
C GLN A 200 15.68 -40.19 -3.46
N THR A 201 16.83 -39.87 -2.87
CA THR A 201 18.00 -40.75 -2.82
C THR A 201 17.83 -41.84 -1.77
N LYS A 202 17.32 -41.50 -0.58
CA LYS A 202 17.11 -42.44 0.53
C LYS A 202 15.85 -43.29 0.38
N ARG A 203 14.85 -42.78 -0.34
CA ARG A 203 13.55 -43.43 -0.60
C ARG A 203 12.90 -43.97 0.69
N PRO A 204 12.77 -43.14 1.75
CA PRO A 204 12.19 -43.60 3.00
C PRO A 204 10.72 -43.99 2.83
N ARG A 205 10.22 -44.74 3.81
CA ARG A 205 8.80 -45.02 3.97
C ARG A 205 8.31 -44.34 5.23
N ALA A 206 7.17 -43.67 5.12
CA ALA A 206 6.42 -43.10 6.24
C ALA A 206 6.24 -44.13 7.37
N HIS A 207 6.33 -43.68 8.62
CA HIS A 207 6.02 -44.51 9.78
C HIS A 207 4.56 -44.97 9.72
N ASN A 208 3.62 -44.06 9.43
CA ASN A 208 2.19 -44.34 9.22
C ASN A 208 1.62 -45.35 10.23
N PRO A 209 1.61 -45.03 11.55
CA PRO A 209 1.24 -45.97 12.60
C PRO A 209 -0.20 -46.49 12.47
N ARG A 210 -1.09 -45.73 11.82
CA ARG A 210 -2.48 -46.11 11.55
C ARG A 210 -2.63 -47.06 10.35
N GLY A 211 -1.58 -47.27 9.55
CA GLY A 211 -1.62 -48.12 8.37
C GLY A 211 -2.58 -47.64 7.28
N VAL A 212 -2.87 -46.33 7.22
CA VAL A 212 -3.83 -45.77 6.25
C VAL A 212 -3.22 -45.79 4.86
N ALA A 213 -3.94 -46.38 3.91
CA ALA A 213 -3.65 -46.36 2.47
C ALA A 213 -4.80 -45.68 1.71
N ILE A 214 -4.65 -45.44 0.41
CA ILE A 214 -5.67 -44.76 -0.43
C ILE A 214 -5.86 -45.45 -1.79
N ASP A 215 -5.67 -46.76 -1.84
CA ASP A 215 -5.75 -47.55 -3.08
C ASP A 215 -7.12 -47.44 -3.75
N GLU A 216 -8.19 -47.17 -2.99
CA GLU A 216 -9.57 -47.06 -3.49
C GLU A 216 -9.86 -45.85 -4.39
N ILE A 217 -8.95 -44.87 -4.46
CA ILE A 217 -9.05 -43.71 -5.37
C ILE A 217 -8.19 -43.88 -6.64
N PHE A 218 -7.69 -45.09 -6.91
CA PHE A 218 -7.02 -45.44 -8.16
C PHE A 218 -7.95 -46.27 -9.05
N THR A 219 -7.88 -46.05 -10.38
CA THR A 219 -8.65 -46.84 -11.37
C THR A 219 -8.01 -48.21 -11.66
N GLY A 220 -6.82 -48.47 -11.14
CA GLY A 220 -6.06 -49.70 -11.28
C GLY A 220 -5.06 -49.82 -10.13
N SER A 221 -4.12 -50.76 -10.20
CA SER A 221 -3.11 -50.93 -9.15
C SER A 221 -2.23 -49.67 -9.02
N PRO A 222 -2.09 -49.07 -7.82
CA PRO A 222 -1.16 -47.96 -7.59
C PRO A 222 0.29 -48.34 -7.95
N ARG A 223 0.64 -49.63 -7.82
CA ARG A 223 1.97 -50.14 -8.17
C ARG A 223 2.26 -50.03 -9.66
N ASP A 224 1.25 -50.06 -10.52
CA ASP A 224 1.39 -50.04 -11.98
C ASP A 224 1.56 -48.64 -12.58
N VAL A 225 1.48 -47.60 -11.74
CA VAL A 225 1.67 -46.21 -12.18
C VAL A 225 3.12 -46.01 -12.66
N GLY A 226 3.25 -45.55 -13.90
CA GLY A 226 4.52 -45.26 -14.56
C GLY A 226 4.94 -43.78 -14.48
N PRO A 227 5.97 -43.41 -15.25
CA PRO A 227 6.48 -42.03 -15.33
C PRO A 227 5.40 -41.00 -15.67
N ILE A 228 5.65 -39.75 -15.30
CA ILE A 228 4.71 -38.65 -15.53
C ILE A 228 4.55 -38.35 -17.03
N SER A 229 3.34 -37.94 -17.42
CA SER A 229 3.05 -37.48 -18.77
C SER A 229 3.52 -36.03 -18.97
N ARG A 230 3.73 -35.63 -20.23
CA ARG A 230 4.11 -34.26 -20.58
C ARG A 230 3.04 -33.27 -20.10
N ALA A 231 3.44 -32.25 -19.36
CA ALA A 231 2.56 -31.16 -18.96
C ALA A 231 2.30 -30.18 -20.14
N PRO A 232 1.15 -29.49 -20.18
CA PRO A 232 0.77 -28.65 -21.32
C PRO A 232 1.79 -27.55 -21.68
N HIS A 233 2.48 -26.94 -20.70
CA HIS A 233 3.48 -25.89 -20.95
C HIS A 233 4.81 -26.42 -21.51
N GLN A 234 5.07 -27.71 -21.37
CA GLN A 234 6.36 -28.31 -21.75
C GLN A 234 6.41 -28.55 -23.26
N ARG A 235 7.50 -28.15 -23.90
CA ARG A 235 7.73 -28.38 -25.33
C ARG A 235 8.09 -29.84 -25.57
N GLN A 236 7.46 -30.46 -26.57
CA GLN A 236 7.63 -31.88 -26.89
C GLN A 236 9.11 -32.30 -27.05
N GLY A 237 9.90 -31.54 -27.82
CA GLY A 237 11.30 -31.88 -28.07
C GLY A 237 12.15 -31.88 -26.79
N TRP A 238 11.99 -30.85 -25.95
CA TRP A 238 12.69 -30.76 -24.66
C TRP A 238 12.23 -31.84 -23.68
N PHE A 239 10.92 -32.07 -23.59
CA PHE A 239 10.38 -33.11 -22.73
C PHE A 239 10.92 -34.48 -23.11
N SER A 240 10.90 -34.85 -24.40
CA SER A 240 11.46 -36.12 -24.87
C SER A 240 12.96 -36.25 -24.57
N PHE A 241 13.74 -35.17 -24.72
CA PHE A 241 15.15 -35.15 -24.33
C PHE A 241 15.33 -35.43 -22.83
N PHE A 242 14.64 -34.67 -21.97
CA PHE A 242 14.77 -34.83 -20.52
C PHE A 242 14.18 -36.14 -19.99
N SER A 243 13.14 -36.69 -20.63
CA SER A 243 12.66 -38.05 -20.34
C SER A 243 13.70 -39.12 -20.70
N GLY A 244 14.47 -38.92 -21.78
CA GLY A 244 15.62 -39.76 -22.09
C GLY A 244 16.72 -39.68 -21.03
N VAL A 245 17.02 -38.47 -20.56
CA VAL A 245 17.95 -38.24 -19.43
C VAL A 245 17.46 -38.90 -18.16
N ASP A 246 16.17 -38.77 -17.81
CA ASP A 246 15.55 -39.45 -16.66
C ASP A 246 15.75 -40.97 -16.71
N ALA A 247 15.44 -41.57 -17.87
CA ALA A 247 15.58 -43.00 -18.08
C ALA A 247 17.04 -43.48 -17.98
N LEU A 248 17.98 -42.67 -18.47
CA LEU A 248 19.42 -42.95 -18.35
C LEU A 248 19.87 -42.84 -16.89
N LEU A 249 19.50 -41.76 -16.20
CA LEU A 249 19.83 -41.55 -14.78
C LEU A 249 19.27 -42.67 -13.91
N ARG A 250 18.06 -43.13 -14.17
CA ARG A 250 17.46 -44.25 -13.43
C ARG A 250 18.26 -45.55 -13.54
N LYS A 251 18.86 -45.80 -14.71
CA LYS A 251 19.76 -46.95 -14.93
C LYS A 251 21.14 -46.72 -14.32
N ALA A 252 21.63 -45.47 -14.32
CA ALA A 252 22.95 -45.11 -13.83
C ALA A 252 23.01 -44.96 -12.29
N ASP A 253 21.90 -44.62 -11.64
CA ASP A 253 21.77 -44.32 -10.22
C ASP A 253 22.42 -45.37 -9.28
N PRO A 254 22.26 -46.70 -9.50
CA PRO A 254 22.92 -47.70 -8.67
C PRO A 254 24.45 -47.74 -8.79
N TYR A 255 25.02 -47.14 -9.84
CA TYR A 255 26.46 -47.14 -10.12
C TYR A 255 27.17 -45.87 -9.63
N PHE A 256 26.44 -44.90 -9.07
CA PHE A 256 27.04 -43.70 -8.51
C PHE A 256 27.87 -44.05 -7.25
N PRO A 257 29.14 -43.61 -7.15
CA PRO A 257 29.98 -43.96 -6.02
C PRO A 257 29.38 -43.50 -4.69
N MET A 258 29.31 -44.42 -3.71
CA MET A 258 28.74 -44.13 -2.38
C MET A 258 29.41 -42.95 -1.67
N GLN A 259 30.71 -42.75 -1.86
CA GLN A 259 31.44 -41.60 -1.32
C GLN A 259 30.97 -40.27 -1.93
N SER A 260 30.72 -40.23 -3.25
CA SER A 260 30.18 -39.05 -3.93
C SER A 260 28.77 -38.75 -3.45
N ARG A 261 27.95 -39.80 -3.30
CA ARG A 261 26.59 -39.70 -2.78
C ARG A 261 26.56 -39.12 -1.36
N GLN A 262 27.40 -39.63 -0.47
CA GLN A 262 27.50 -39.11 0.90
C GLN A 262 27.97 -37.66 0.90
N LYS A 263 29.00 -37.32 0.12
CA LYS A 263 29.47 -35.93 -0.02
C LYS A 263 28.36 -34.98 -0.51
N ALA A 264 27.51 -35.45 -1.40
CA ALA A 264 26.37 -34.70 -1.91
C ALA A 264 25.26 -34.53 -0.86
N ILE A 265 24.97 -35.57 -0.07
CA ILE A 265 24.07 -35.48 1.09
C ILE A 265 24.60 -34.48 2.11
N ASP A 266 25.89 -34.54 2.44
CA ASP A 266 26.51 -33.59 3.39
C ASP A 266 26.44 -32.15 2.85
N ALA A 267 26.53 -31.97 1.53
CA ALA A 267 26.34 -30.66 0.90
C ALA A 267 24.89 -30.17 0.99
N ALA A 268 23.91 -31.06 0.84
CA ALA A 268 22.49 -30.73 1.03
C ALA A 268 22.21 -30.33 2.49
N VAL A 269 22.73 -31.08 3.46
CA VAL A 269 22.58 -30.76 4.91
C VAL A 269 23.19 -29.40 5.21
N ARG A 270 24.44 -29.14 4.78
CA ARG A 270 25.07 -27.81 4.97
C ARG A 270 24.27 -26.68 4.35
N PHE A 271 23.72 -26.89 3.15
CA PHE A 271 22.87 -25.89 2.50
C PHE A 271 21.65 -25.54 3.35
N VAL A 272 20.98 -26.56 3.91
CA VAL A 272 19.80 -26.40 4.77
C VAL A 272 20.16 -25.75 6.11
N ASP A 273 21.18 -26.27 6.81
CA ASP A 273 21.61 -25.76 8.12
C ASP A 273 21.99 -24.27 8.06
N GLU A 274 22.72 -23.84 7.01
CA GLU A 274 23.11 -22.44 6.81
C GLU A 274 21.89 -21.52 6.64
N ARG A 275 20.76 -22.04 6.15
CA ARG A 275 19.60 -21.27 5.69
C ARG A 275 18.32 -21.54 6.50
N LEU A 276 18.43 -22.17 7.66
CA LEU A 276 17.27 -22.61 8.44
C LEU A 276 16.50 -21.46 9.10
N ASN A 277 17.05 -20.24 9.11
CA ASN A 277 16.40 -19.00 9.57
C ASN A 277 15.69 -19.10 10.93
N GLY A 278 16.22 -19.89 11.86
CA GLY A 278 15.61 -20.07 13.19
C GLY A 278 14.16 -20.56 13.11
N GLU A 279 13.27 -19.90 13.85
CA GLU A 279 11.84 -20.24 13.93
C GLU A 279 11.05 -19.88 12.66
N ASP A 280 11.67 -19.21 11.70
CA ASP A 280 11.06 -18.92 10.40
C ASP A 280 11.45 -19.97 9.34
N GLY A 281 12.35 -20.92 9.63
CA GLY A 281 12.55 -22.10 8.80
C GLY A 281 13.21 -21.87 7.44
N LEU A 282 13.56 -22.97 6.76
CA LEU A 282 14.26 -22.92 5.47
C LEU A 282 13.46 -22.15 4.42
N GLY A 283 14.00 -21.02 3.96
CA GLY A 283 13.37 -20.16 2.96
C GLY A 283 12.05 -19.53 3.39
N ALA A 284 11.66 -19.70 4.66
CA ALA A 284 10.41 -19.22 5.23
C ALA A 284 9.14 -19.60 4.45
N ILE A 285 9.14 -20.84 3.92
CA ILE A 285 7.99 -21.45 3.21
C ILE A 285 7.75 -22.89 3.65
N PHE A 286 6.48 -23.24 3.85
CA PHE A 286 6.03 -24.53 4.38
C PHE A 286 6.65 -25.75 3.67
N PRO A 287 6.65 -25.86 2.32
CA PRO A 287 7.15 -27.08 1.67
C PRO A 287 8.65 -27.32 1.90
N ALA A 288 9.44 -26.25 2.02
CA ALA A 288 10.87 -26.37 2.30
C ALA A 288 11.09 -26.80 3.76
N MET A 289 10.32 -26.27 4.71
CA MET A 289 10.39 -26.66 6.13
C MET A 289 10.04 -28.14 6.32
N VAL A 290 8.92 -28.60 5.76
CA VAL A 290 8.49 -30.01 5.83
C VAL A 290 9.57 -30.91 5.28
N ASN A 291 10.04 -30.64 4.05
CA ASN A 291 11.10 -31.46 3.45
C ASN A 291 12.38 -31.48 4.30
N SER A 292 12.70 -30.38 4.97
CA SER A 292 13.87 -30.30 5.87
C SER A 292 13.70 -31.20 7.08
N VAL A 293 12.53 -31.18 7.74
CA VAL A 293 12.21 -32.08 8.86
C VAL A 293 12.30 -33.55 8.42
N LEU A 294 11.70 -33.89 7.27
CA LEU A 294 11.74 -35.26 6.76
C LEU A 294 13.16 -35.69 6.36
N MET A 295 13.98 -34.76 5.85
CA MET A 295 15.39 -35.01 5.54
C MET A 295 16.19 -35.33 6.80
N TYR A 296 16.06 -34.52 7.87
CA TYR A 296 16.74 -34.79 9.13
C TYR A 296 16.31 -36.13 9.73
N ASP A 297 15.02 -36.43 9.67
CA ASP A 297 14.47 -37.70 10.14
C ASP A 297 15.07 -38.91 9.41
N VAL A 298 15.07 -38.92 8.07
CA VAL A 298 15.65 -40.05 7.31
C VAL A 298 17.18 -40.19 7.48
N LEU A 299 17.86 -39.10 7.86
CA LEU A 299 19.29 -39.12 8.17
C LEU A 299 19.58 -39.56 9.62
N GLY A 300 18.55 -39.83 10.42
CA GLY A 300 18.69 -40.35 11.78
C GLY A 300 18.93 -39.27 12.84
N TYR A 301 18.64 -38.01 12.54
CA TYR A 301 18.75 -36.93 13.53
C TYR A 301 17.61 -37.10 14.55
N PRO A 302 17.90 -37.16 15.86
CA PRO A 302 16.85 -37.34 16.86
C PRO A 302 15.93 -36.11 16.90
N PRO A 303 14.66 -36.25 17.36
CA PRO A 303 13.69 -35.16 17.36
C PRO A 303 14.15 -33.88 18.10
N ASP A 304 14.99 -34.03 19.12
CA ASP A 304 15.57 -32.95 19.91
C ASP A 304 16.88 -32.39 19.33
N HIS A 305 17.39 -32.92 18.22
CA HIS A 305 18.53 -32.32 17.53
C HIS A 305 18.18 -30.88 17.13
N PRO A 306 19.02 -29.87 17.44
CA PRO A 306 18.69 -28.46 17.25
C PRO A 306 18.11 -28.12 15.87
N SER A 307 18.77 -28.54 14.78
CA SER A 307 18.28 -28.31 13.41
C SER A 307 16.92 -28.98 13.11
N ARG A 308 16.68 -30.20 13.61
CA ARG A 308 15.39 -30.89 13.37
C ARG A 308 14.28 -30.25 14.20
N ALA A 309 14.55 -29.99 15.48
CA ALA A 309 13.59 -29.40 16.40
C ALA A 309 13.13 -28.02 15.92
N ILE A 310 14.06 -27.16 15.50
CA ILE A 310 13.72 -25.81 15.02
C ILE A 310 12.99 -25.85 13.67
N ALA A 311 13.37 -26.75 12.76
CA ALA A 311 12.66 -26.97 11.51
C ALA A 311 11.21 -27.44 11.74
N ARG A 312 10.97 -28.26 12.77
CA ARG A 312 9.63 -28.72 13.14
C ARG A 312 8.80 -27.62 13.81
N LYS A 313 9.43 -26.83 14.69
CA LYS A 313 8.80 -25.70 15.37
C LYS A 313 8.38 -24.59 14.39
N SER A 314 9.18 -24.32 13.35
CA SER A 314 8.83 -23.30 12.36
C SER A 314 7.54 -23.60 11.59
N ILE A 315 7.19 -24.89 11.46
CA ILE A 315 5.92 -25.30 10.84
C ILE A 315 4.72 -25.00 11.76
N ASP A 316 4.87 -25.18 13.08
CA ASP A 316 3.78 -24.88 14.03
C ASP A 316 3.45 -23.39 14.06
N LYS A 317 4.44 -22.52 13.80
CA LYS A 317 4.25 -21.06 13.67
C LYS A 317 3.29 -20.68 12.53
N LEU A 318 3.06 -21.58 11.57
CA LEU A 318 2.17 -21.35 10.43
C LEU A 318 0.72 -21.74 10.69
N LEU A 319 0.41 -22.36 11.83
CA LEU A 319 -0.95 -22.78 12.16
C LEU A 319 -1.84 -21.61 12.54
N ILE A 320 -3.01 -21.53 11.91
CA ILE A 320 -4.14 -20.70 12.32
C ILE A 320 -5.18 -21.60 12.95
N ILE A 321 -5.54 -21.29 14.20
CA ILE A 321 -6.49 -22.07 14.99
C ILE A 321 -7.64 -21.14 15.41
N HIS A 322 -8.78 -21.26 14.74
CA HIS A 322 -10.02 -20.62 15.15
C HIS A 322 -10.83 -21.54 16.07
N ASP A 323 -12.00 -21.07 16.51
CA ASP A 323 -12.89 -21.84 17.39
C ASP A 323 -13.32 -23.17 16.77
N ASN A 324 -13.77 -23.16 15.52
CA ASN A 324 -14.40 -24.32 14.85
C ASN A 324 -13.53 -24.98 13.77
N GLU A 325 -12.50 -24.29 13.28
CA GLU A 325 -11.63 -24.79 12.22
C GLU A 325 -10.19 -24.31 12.41
N ALA A 326 -9.28 -24.97 11.71
CA ALA A 326 -7.86 -24.66 11.75
C ALA A 326 -7.25 -24.99 10.39
N TYR A 327 -6.20 -24.29 10.01
CA TYR A 327 -5.46 -24.57 8.79
C TYR A 327 -4.00 -24.12 8.92
N CYS A 328 -3.14 -24.63 8.06
CA CYS A 328 -1.73 -24.27 8.02
C CYS A 328 -1.50 -23.30 6.85
N GLN A 329 -0.82 -22.18 7.12
CA GLN A 329 -0.44 -21.19 6.12
C GLN A 329 0.81 -21.64 5.34
N PRO A 330 1.04 -21.15 4.11
CA PRO A 330 2.25 -21.48 3.37
C PRO A 330 3.48 -20.68 3.82
N CYS A 331 3.27 -19.47 4.34
CA CYS A 331 4.27 -18.57 4.94
C CYS A 331 3.54 -17.40 5.63
N LEU A 332 4.29 -16.47 6.23
CA LEU A 332 3.77 -15.26 6.89
C LEU A 332 4.19 -14.00 6.12
N SER A 333 3.34 -12.97 6.09
CA SER A 333 3.50 -11.76 5.27
C SER A 333 3.71 -10.43 6.02
N PRO A 334 4.37 -10.38 7.19
CA PRO A 334 4.35 -9.20 8.06
C PRO A 334 5.01 -7.97 7.43
N VAL A 335 6.09 -8.12 6.66
CA VAL A 335 6.78 -6.98 6.04
C VAL A 335 5.90 -6.35 4.97
N TRP A 336 5.33 -7.19 4.11
CA TRP A 336 4.42 -6.79 3.04
C TRP A 336 3.16 -6.12 3.57
N ASP A 337 2.50 -6.76 4.55
CA ASP A 337 1.26 -6.24 5.16
C ASP A 337 1.50 -4.91 5.87
N THR A 338 2.62 -4.78 6.57
CA THR A 338 2.99 -3.54 7.26
C THR A 338 3.27 -2.41 6.26
N ALA A 339 4.03 -2.68 5.20
CA ALA A 339 4.36 -1.66 4.20
C ALA A 339 3.12 -1.18 3.42
N LEU A 340 2.24 -2.09 3.02
CA LEU A 340 1.01 -1.73 2.30
C LEU A 340 -0.03 -1.06 3.20
N SER A 341 -0.17 -1.50 4.45
CA SER A 341 -1.01 -0.81 5.44
C SER A 341 -0.52 0.60 5.68
N ALA A 342 0.81 0.80 5.83
CA ALA A 342 1.40 2.13 5.94
C ALA A 342 1.08 2.99 4.72
N HIS A 343 1.19 2.46 3.50
CA HIS A 343 0.84 3.21 2.28
C HIS A 343 -0.62 3.65 2.24
N ALA A 344 -1.55 2.77 2.61
CA ALA A 344 -2.98 3.09 2.68
C ALA A 344 -3.25 4.16 3.75
N LEU A 345 -2.71 3.98 4.96
CA LEU A 345 -2.85 4.91 6.09
C LEU A 345 -2.27 6.29 5.77
N ILE A 346 -1.09 6.37 5.14
CA ILE A 346 -0.50 7.64 4.70
C ILE A 346 -1.41 8.36 3.68
N GLU A 347 -2.09 7.62 2.80
CA GLU A 347 -2.99 8.23 1.82
C GLU A 347 -4.22 8.88 2.47
N THR A 348 -4.65 8.38 3.64
CA THR A 348 -5.80 8.94 4.39
C THR A 348 -5.57 10.37 4.88
N GLY A 349 -4.31 10.79 5.07
CA GLY A 349 -3.99 12.11 5.60
C GLY A 349 -4.40 12.36 7.06
N ASP A 350 -4.94 11.35 7.76
CA ASP A 350 -5.24 11.42 9.19
C ASP A 350 -3.94 11.38 10.02
N ALA A 351 -3.85 12.23 11.05
CA ALA A 351 -2.65 12.35 11.87
C ALA A 351 -2.32 11.08 12.68
N ARG A 352 -3.34 10.39 13.21
CA ARG A 352 -3.18 9.09 13.90
C ARG A 352 -2.72 8.03 12.91
N ALA A 353 -3.31 8.00 11.72
CA ALA A 353 -2.91 7.08 10.65
C ALA A 353 -1.44 7.26 10.25
N ILE A 354 -0.98 8.51 10.14
CA ILE A 354 0.44 8.84 9.87
C ILE A 354 1.35 8.37 11.02
N GLU A 355 0.94 8.55 12.27
CA GLU A 355 1.70 8.09 13.44
C GLU A 355 1.81 6.56 13.49
N HIS A 356 0.72 5.84 13.30
CA HIS A 356 0.71 4.38 13.28
C HIS A 356 1.52 3.82 12.09
N ALA A 357 1.41 4.43 10.90
CA ALA A 357 2.26 4.10 9.77
C ALA A 357 3.76 4.30 10.10
N ALA A 358 4.12 5.39 10.79
CA ALA A 358 5.49 5.62 11.25
C ALA A 358 5.97 4.55 12.25
N LYS A 359 5.10 4.10 13.18
CA LYS A 359 5.42 2.99 14.11
C LYS A 359 5.72 1.69 13.36
N GLY A 360 4.90 1.32 12.38
CA GLY A 360 5.17 0.13 11.56
C GLY A 360 6.45 0.22 10.74
N LEU A 361 6.77 1.40 10.19
CA LEU A 361 8.03 1.61 9.48
C LEU A 361 9.25 1.62 10.43
N ASP A 362 9.07 2.03 11.68
CA ASP A 362 10.11 1.92 12.71
C ASP A 362 10.37 0.46 13.10
N TRP A 363 9.34 -0.39 13.10
CA TRP A 363 9.49 -1.83 13.26
C TRP A 363 10.22 -2.49 12.08
N LEU A 364 9.96 -2.02 10.85
CA LEU A 364 10.63 -2.51 9.64
C LEU A 364 12.12 -2.16 9.58
N LEU A 365 12.53 -1.03 10.17
CA LEU A 365 13.91 -0.54 10.08
C LEU A 365 14.98 -1.56 10.51
N PRO A 366 14.89 -2.22 11.70
CA PRO A 366 15.85 -3.24 12.11
C PRO A 366 15.81 -4.52 11.26
N LEU A 367 14.76 -4.76 10.47
CA LEU A 367 14.63 -5.93 9.60
C LEU A 367 15.35 -5.78 8.25
N GLN A 368 15.94 -4.61 7.96
CA GLN A 368 16.73 -4.44 6.74
C GLN A 368 17.95 -5.36 6.77
N ILE A 369 18.12 -6.16 5.72
CA ILE A 369 19.23 -7.10 5.61
C ILE A 369 20.47 -6.37 5.10
N LEU A 370 21.43 -6.14 6.00
CA LEU A 370 22.63 -5.34 5.72
C LEU A 370 23.92 -6.18 5.60
N GLU A 371 23.96 -7.34 6.26
CA GLU A 371 25.18 -8.16 6.38
C GLU A 371 25.11 -9.45 5.55
N THR A 372 23.98 -10.17 5.60
CA THR A 372 23.86 -11.49 4.97
C THR A 372 23.92 -11.41 3.46
N ARG A 373 24.87 -12.15 2.88
CA ARG A 373 25.04 -12.29 1.44
C ARG A 373 24.23 -13.49 0.96
N GLY A 374 23.00 -13.22 0.54
CA GLY A 374 22.08 -14.23 0.04
C GLY A 374 22.50 -14.89 -1.27
N ASP A 375 21.68 -15.83 -1.71
CA ASP A 375 21.93 -16.65 -2.91
C ASP A 375 22.02 -15.83 -4.22
N TRP A 376 21.40 -14.65 -4.24
CA TRP A 376 21.48 -13.66 -5.31
C TRP A 376 22.93 -13.21 -5.62
N THR A 377 23.85 -13.35 -4.65
CA THR A 377 25.27 -13.03 -4.82
C THR A 377 25.96 -13.92 -5.86
N SER A 378 25.39 -15.08 -6.19
CA SER A 378 25.87 -15.94 -7.29
C SER A 378 25.96 -15.21 -8.63
N ARG A 379 25.16 -14.15 -8.83
CA ARG A 379 25.19 -13.27 -10.02
C ARG A 379 25.56 -11.82 -9.71
N ARG A 380 25.55 -11.42 -8.44
CA ARG A 380 25.80 -10.04 -7.98
C ARG A 380 26.80 -9.99 -6.83
N ALA A 381 27.95 -10.63 -7.02
CA ALA A 381 28.99 -10.80 -6.01
C ALA A 381 29.62 -9.50 -5.47
N ASN A 382 29.33 -8.33 -6.06
CA ASN A 382 29.84 -7.02 -5.61
C ASN A 382 28.74 -6.06 -5.13
N VAL A 383 27.47 -6.47 -5.18
CA VAL A 383 26.37 -5.66 -4.64
C VAL A 383 26.31 -5.91 -3.13
N ARG A 384 26.15 -4.82 -2.35
CA ARG A 384 26.00 -4.91 -0.90
C ARG A 384 24.55 -5.26 -0.55
N PRO A 385 24.29 -6.09 0.47
CA PRO A 385 22.93 -6.34 0.94
C PRO A 385 22.24 -5.03 1.37
N GLY A 386 20.94 -4.95 1.12
CA GLY A 386 20.15 -3.77 1.47
C GLY A 386 18.63 -3.93 1.36
N GLY A 387 18.14 -5.14 1.12
CA GLY A 387 16.72 -5.41 0.94
C GLY A 387 16.02 -5.83 2.22
N TRP A 388 14.71 -5.95 2.14
CA TRP A 388 13.86 -6.65 3.10
C TRP A 388 13.35 -7.94 2.47
N ALA A 389 12.98 -8.90 3.30
CA ALA A 389 12.25 -10.07 2.89
C ALA A 389 10.76 -9.89 3.20
N PHE A 390 9.93 -10.72 2.57
CA PHE A 390 8.49 -10.82 2.85
C PHE A 390 8.15 -11.23 4.29
N GLN A 391 8.94 -12.13 4.88
CA GLN A 391 8.73 -12.72 6.21
C GLN A 391 9.47 -11.96 7.33
N PHE A 392 9.32 -12.41 8.59
CA PHE A 392 10.06 -11.88 9.74
C PHE A 392 11.59 -12.03 9.58
N GLU A 393 12.07 -13.27 9.44
CA GLU A 393 13.48 -13.56 9.22
C GLU A 393 13.68 -14.46 7.99
N ASN A 394 14.28 -13.88 6.94
CA ASN A 394 14.69 -14.63 5.76
C ASN A 394 15.91 -14.01 5.05
N PRO A 395 17.05 -13.85 5.77
CA PRO A 395 18.15 -12.98 5.35
C PRO A 395 18.88 -13.42 4.07
N HIS A 396 18.73 -14.67 3.65
CA HIS A 396 19.29 -15.17 2.39
C HIS A 396 18.45 -14.79 1.16
N TYR A 397 17.19 -14.41 1.38
CA TYR A 397 16.19 -14.24 0.32
C TYR A 397 15.37 -12.95 0.49
N PRO A 398 16.02 -11.75 0.61
CA PRO A 398 15.30 -10.50 0.39
C PRO A 398 14.78 -10.44 -1.04
N ASP A 399 13.68 -9.72 -1.23
CA ASP A 399 13.09 -9.47 -2.54
C ASP A 399 13.00 -7.97 -2.83
N VAL A 400 13.11 -7.63 -4.12
CA VAL A 400 13.10 -6.22 -4.55
C VAL A 400 11.72 -5.59 -4.45
N ASP A 401 10.69 -6.40 -4.21
CA ASP A 401 9.30 -6.00 -4.25
C ASP A 401 8.87 -5.37 -2.92
N ASP A 402 9.03 -6.13 -1.82
CA ASP A 402 8.98 -5.66 -0.44
C ASP A 402 9.93 -4.49 -0.22
N THR A 403 11.17 -4.61 -0.71
CA THR A 403 12.17 -3.55 -0.58
C THR A 403 11.71 -2.23 -1.21
N ALA A 404 11.04 -2.28 -2.37
CA ALA A 404 10.56 -1.08 -3.06
C ALA A 404 9.43 -0.41 -2.28
N VAL A 405 8.44 -1.18 -1.81
CA VAL A 405 7.29 -0.61 -1.08
C VAL A 405 7.70 -0.09 0.30
N VAL A 406 8.59 -0.77 1.01
CA VAL A 406 9.13 -0.29 2.30
C VAL A 406 9.85 1.04 2.13
N ALA A 407 10.78 1.13 1.16
CA ALA A 407 11.53 2.36 0.92
C ALA A 407 10.64 3.53 0.48
N MET A 408 9.61 3.26 -0.34
CA MET A 408 8.63 4.27 -0.74
C MET A 408 7.81 4.79 0.44
N ALA A 409 7.36 3.92 1.35
CA ALA A 409 6.59 4.32 2.52
C ALA A 409 7.44 5.14 3.50
N MET A 410 8.69 4.72 3.73
CA MET A 410 9.67 5.46 4.53
C MET A 410 9.91 6.88 3.98
N ASP A 411 10.16 7.03 2.67
CA ASP A 411 10.36 8.34 2.04
C ASP A 411 9.13 9.25 2.14
N ARG A 412 7.91 8.69 1.99
CA ARG A 412 6.67 9.46 2.16
C ARG A 412 6.53 10.01 3.58
N ILE A 413 6.82 9.20 4.59
CA ILE A 413 6.75 9.62 5.99
C ILE A 413 7.83 10.63 6.36
N GLU A 414 9.07 10.47 5.87
CA GLU A 414 10.14 11.47 6.06
C GLU A 414 9.70 12.85 5.56
N LYS A 415 9.09 12.91 4.37
CA LYS A 415 8.59 14.15 3.78
C LYS A 415 7.45 14.77 4.56
N LEU A 416 6.54 13.95 5.11
CA LEU A 416 5.39 14.44 5.89
C LEU A 416 5.81 14.98 7.27
N GLN A 417 6.79 14.34 7.92
CA GLN A 417 7.22 14.68 9.27
C GLN A 417 8.51 15.52 9.31
N ALA A 418 9.02 15.94 8.15
CA ALA A 418 10.29 16.68 7.99
C ALA A 418 11.46 16.06 8.80
N ARG A 419 11.60 14.73 8.73
CA ARG A 419 12.64 13.95 9.44
C ARG A 419 13.51 13.15 8.48
N GLU A 420 14.73 12.81 8.90
CA GLU A 420 15.71 12.06 8.08
C GLU A 420 16.10 10.70 8.70
N ARG A 421 15.18 10.04 9.41
CA ARG A 421 15.43 8.81 10.16
C ARG A 421 15.77 7.60 9.28
N TYR A 422 15.16 7.49 8.11
CA TYR A 422 15.24 6.35 7.21
C TYR A 422 16.20 6.57 6.04
N ARG A 423 16.77 7.77 5.88
CA ARG A 423 17.66 8.13 4.76
C ARG A 423 18.70 7.07 4.41
N ASN A 424 19.45 6.57 5.39
CA ASN A 424 20.47 5.55 5.16
C ASN A 424 19.87 4.21 4.69
N ALA A 425 18.73 3.82 5.25
CA ALA A 425 18.01 2.61 4.87
C ALA A 425 17.49 2.71 3.43
N ILE A 426 16.87 3.84 3.07
CA ILE A 426 16.38 4.14 1.72
C ILE A 426 17.53 4.13 0.71
N ASP A 427 18.65 4.79 1.01
CA ASP A 427 19.80 4.82 0.10
C ASP A 427 20.40 3.43 -0.11
N ARG A 428 20.49 2.64 0.95
CA ARG A 428 20.98 1.26 0.88
C ARG A 428 20.03 0.34 0.10
N ALA A 429 18.73 0.47 0.31
CA ALA A 429 17.70 -0.24 -0.43
C ALA A 429 17.79 0.08 -1.93
N CYS A 430 17.94 1.37 -2.26
CA CYS A 430 18.06 1.80 -3.63
C CYS A 430 19.33 1.27 -4.32
N GLU A 431 20.48 1.24 -3.62
CA GLU A 431 21.71 0.61 -4.16
C GLU A 431 21.47 -0.86 -4.49
N TRP A 432 20.85 -1.60 -3.57
CA TRP A 432 20.58 -3.01 -3.75
C TRP A 432 19.59 -3.26 -4.90
N VAL A 433 18.45 -2.59 -4.93
CA VAL A 433 17.45 -2.71 -6.03
C VAL A 433 18.07 -2.39 -7.39
N VAL A 434 18.86 -1.32 -7.51
CA VAL A 434 19.55 -1.00 -8.79
C VAL A 434 20.54 -2.10 -9.16
N GLY A 435 21.30 -2.63 -8.19
CA GLY A 435 22.24 -3.74 -8.41
C GLY A 435 21.56 -5.05 -8.83
N MET A 436 20.30 -5.25 -8.44
CA MET A 436 19.51 -6.44 -8.74
C MET A 436 18.77 -6.38 -10.08
N GLN A 437 18.89 -5.29 -10.84
CA GLN A 437 18.24 -5.17 -12.16
C GLN A 437 18.81 -6.19 -13.16
N SER A 438 17.91 -6.84 -13.91
CA SER A 438 18.30 -7.76 -14.99
C SER A 438 18.71 -7.01 -16.27
N HIS A 439 19.41 -7.70 -17.17
CA HIS A 439 19.90 -7.10 -18.43
C HIS A 439 18.78 -6.53 -19.31
N ASN A 440 17.60 -7.18 -19.35
CA ASN A 440 16.44 -6.72 -20.11
C ASN A 440 15.76 -5.46 -19.54
N GLY A 441 16.21 -4.95 -18.40
CA GLY A 441 15.68 -3.75 -17.76
C GLY A 441 14.61 -4.00 -16.69
N GLY A 442 14.08 -5.22 -16.59
CA GLY A 442 13.14 -5.60 -15.54
C GLY A 442 13.82 -6.25 -14.32
N TRP A 443 12.99 -6.67 -13.36
CA TRP A 443 13.37 -7.42 -12.17
C TRP A 443 12.50 -8.66 -12.00
N GLY A 444 13.15 -9.79 -11.68
CA GLY A 444 12.49 -10.88 -10.95
C GLY A 444 12.36 -10.47 -9.48
N ALA A 445 11.66 -11.26 -8.65
CA ALA A 445 11.43 -10.89 -7.27
C ALA A 445 12.71 -11.00 -6.41
N PHE A 446 13.46 -12.09 -6.54
CA PHE A 446 14.56 -12.44 -5.63
C PHE A 446 15.93 -12.48 -6.32
N GLU A 447 15.99 -12.88 -7.59
CA GLU A 447 17.27 -13.12 -8.28
C GLU A 447 17.33 -12.46 -9.66
N PRO A 448 18.42 -11.73 -9.98
CA PRO A 448 18.60 -11.19 -11.33
C PRO A 448 18.86 -12.32 -12.33
N GLU A 449 18.40 -12.15 -13.56
CA GLU A 449 18.71 -13.04 -14.70
C GLU A 449 18.29 -14.51 -14.52
N ASN A 450 17.33 -14.80 -13.65
CA ASN A 450 16.82 -16.16 -13.46
C ASN A 450 15.88 -16.57 -14.62
N THR A 451 16.47 -16.73 -15.82
CA THR A 451 15.78 -16.78 -17.12
C THR A 451 16.10 -18.06 -17.91
N HIS A 452 16.56 -19.11 -17.24
CA HIS A 452 16.91 -20.40 -17.87
C HIS A 452 15.65 -21.23 -18.22
N LEU A 453 14.71 -20.66 -18.98
CA LEU A 453 13.34 -21.15 -19.23
C LEU A 453 13.24 -22.60 -19.75
N TYR A 454 14.32 -23.14 -20.35
CA TYR A 454 14.35 -24.53 -20.76
C TYR A 454 14.23 -25.51 -19.58
N LEU A 455 14.62 -25.10 -18.35
CA LEU A 455 14.51 -25.92 -17.14
C LEU A 455 13.04 -26.25 -16.78
N ASN A 456 12.07 -25.44 -17.20
CA ASN A 456 10.65 -25.73 -17.03
C ASN A 456 10.15 -26.95 -17.84
N ASN A 457 11.00 -27.54 -18.70
CA ASN A 457 10.69 -28.72 -19.51
C ASN A 457 11.19 -30.04 -18.91
N ILE A 458 11.90 -29.99 -17.77
CA ILE A 458 12.31 -31.19 -17.05
C ILE A 458 11.04 -31.90 -16.54
N PRO A 459 10.93 -33.24 -16.58
CA PRO A 459 9.75 -33.96 -16.09
C PRO A 459 9.38 -33.63 -14.64
N PHE A 460 10.36 -33.28 -13.80
CA PHE A 460 10.16 -32.78 -12.44
C PHE A 460 9.43 -31.42 -12.37
N SER A 461 9.43 -30.63 -13.44
CA SER A 461 8.83 -29.29 -13.51
C SER A 461 7.49 -29.30 -14.27
N ASP A 462 6.59 -30.20 -13.90
CA ASP A 462 5.23 -30.27 -14.46
C ASP A 462 4.34 -29.07 -14.09
N HIS A 463 4.80 -28.21 -13.17
CA HIS A 463 4.19 -26.93 -12.78
C HIS A 463 4.67 -25.71 -13.57
N GLY A 464 5.85 -25.79 -14.19
CA GLY A 464 6.43 -24.69 -14.97
C GLY A 464 6.86 -23.45 -14.19
N ALA A 465 7.07 -23.57 -12.88
CA ALA A 465 7.37 -22.47 -11.97
C ALA A 465 8.76 -22.57 -11.28
N LEU A 466 9.76 -23.15 -11.94
CA LEU A 466 11.11 -23.31 -11.37
C LEU A 466 11.93 -22.01 -11.33
N LEU A 467 11.50 -20.95 -12.01
CA LEU A 467 12.36 -19.81 -12.34
C LEU A 467 11.74 -18.47 -11.92
N ASP A 468 12.59 -17.47 -11.74
CA ASP A 468 12.25 -16.11 -11.32
C ASP A 468 12.58 -15.08 -12.42
N PRO A 469 11.95 -15.17 -13.60
CA PRO A 469 12.22 -14.22 -14.68
C PRO A 469 11.69 -12.82 -14.31
N PRO A 470 12.23 -11.77 -14.93
CA PRO A 470 11.66 -10.44 -14.81
C PRO A 470 10.17 -10.38 -15.16
N THR A 471 9.41 -9.64 -14.35
CA THR A 471 7.95 -9.50 -14.46
C THR A 471 7.52 -8.03 -14.29
N VAL A 472 6.41 -7.65 -14.91
CA VAL A 472 5.96 -6.25 -14.97
C VAL A 472 5.52 -5.70 -13.62
N ASP A 473 4.77 -6.47 -12.84
CA ASP A 473 4.30 -6.06 -11.52
C ASP A 473 5.45 -5.72 -10.56
N VAL A 474 6.49 -6.56 -10.48
CA VAL A 474 7.72 -6.28 -9.71
C VAL A 474 8.48 -5.10 -10.30
N SER A 475 8.67 -5.07 -11.61
CA SER A 475 9.43 -4.00 -12.28
C SER A 475 8.76 -2.63 -12.13
N ALA A 476 7.43 -2.58 -12.08
CA ALA A 476 6.66 -1.36 -11.91
C ALA A 476 6.74 -0.82 -10.47
N ARG A 477 6.82 -1.69 -9.45
CA ARG A 477 7.13 -1.30 -8.07
C ARG A 477 8.53 -0.70 -7.96
N CYS A 478 9.55 -1.38 -8.50
CA CYS A 478 10.91 -0.87 -8.56
C CYS A 478 10.99 0.49 -9.30
N LEU A 479 10.28 0.63 -10.42
CA LEU A 479 10.20 1.89 -11.16
C LEU A 479 9.55 3.00 -10.33
N SER A 480 8.46 2.69 -9.62
CA SER A 480 7.76 3.64 -8.74
C SER A 480 8.70 4.18 -7.67
N MET A 481 9.45 3.29 -6.99
CA MET A 481 10.44 3.68 -5.99
C MET A 481 11.52 4.58 -6.60
N LEU A 482 12.13 4.16 -7.71
CA LEU A 482 13.20 4.91 -8.35
C LEU A 482 12.75 6.29 -8.86
N ALA A 483 11.48 6.43 -9.25
CA ALA A 483 10.90 7.69 -9.70
C ALA A 483 10.49 8.62 -8.55
N GLN A 484 10.11 8.07 -7.40
CA GLN A 484 9.76 8.84 -6.20
C GLN A 484 11.00 9.45 -5.52
N LEU A 485 12.12 8.73 -5.54
CA LEU A 485 13.36 9.12 -4.86
C LEU A 485 14.19 10.14 -5.68
N PRO A 486 15.04 10.96 -5.03
CA PRO A 486 15.95 11.87 -5.73
C PRO A 486 16.85 11.16 -6.75
N GLY A 487 16.90 11.68 -7.97
CA GLY A 487 17.52 11.02 -9.11
C GLY A 487 19.03 11.21 -9.22
N THR A 488 19.80 10.14 -8.96
CA THR A 488 21.20 10.02 -9.40
C THR A 488 21.26 9.55 -10.87
N PRO A 489 22.40 9.73 -11.59
CA PRO A 489 22.55 9.22 -12.96
C PRO A 489 22.28 7.71 -13.10
N GLN A 490 22.71 6.93 -12.11
CA GLN A 490 22.51 5.48 -12.07
C GLN A 490 21.03 5.13 -11.89
N ARG A 491 20.35 5.79 -10.94
CA ARG A 491 18.90 5.61 -10.71
C ARG A 491 18.09 5.98 -11.95
N ARG A 492 18.40 7.10 -12.60
CA ARG A 492 17.74 7.54 -13.85
C ARG A 492 17.93 6.54 -14.99
N THR A 493 19.13 6.00 -15.14
CA THR A 493 19.40 4.95 -16.15
C THR A 493 18.60 3.69 -15.86
N SER A 494 18.59 3.23 -14.61
CA SER A 494 17.84 2.04 -14.19
C SER A 494 16.33 2.21 -14.39
N ALA A 495 15.75 3.34 -13.96
CA ALA A 495 14.35 3.68 -14.16
C ALA A 495 13.97 3.79 -15.65
N SER A 496 14.85 4.34 -16.49
CA SER A 496 14.61 4.41 -17.94
C SER A 496 14.51 3.03 -18.58
N ARG A 497 15.40 2.10 -18.20
CA ARG A 497 15.37 0.70 -18.68
C ARG A 497 14.14 -0.04 -18.19
N ALA A 498 13.74 0.17 -16.93
CA ALA A 498 12.50 -0.36 -16.36
C ALA A 498 11.26 0.08 -17.13
N LYS A 499 11.16 1.37 -17.41
CA LYS A 499 10.08 1.95 -18.22
C LYS A 499 10.02 1.32 -19.61
N GLN A 500 11.17 1.15 -20.27
CA GLN A 500 11.22 0.50 -21.59
C GLN A 500 10.78 -0.96 -21.53
N TYR A 501 11.21 -1.69 -20.51
CA TYR A 501 10.78 -3.08 -20.29
C TYR A 501 9.26 -3.18 -20.13
N ILE A 502 8.66 -2.37 -19.25
CA ILE A 502 7.20 -2.38 -19.02
C ILE A 502 6.43 -2.01 -20.29
N LEU A 503 6.87 -0.99 -21.03
CA LEU A 503 6.22 -0.58 -22.28
C LEU A 503 6.31 -1.65 -23.38
N ALA A 504 7.39 -2.43 -23.41
CA ALA A 504 7.59 -3.50 -24.39
C ALA A 504 6.77 -4.76 -24.09
N ASP A 505 6.34 -4.94 -22.84
CA ASP A 505 5.60 -6.12 -22.35
C ASP A 505 4.08 -5.87 -22.29
N GLN A 506 3.58 -4.76 -22.84
CA GLN A 506 2.14 -4.47 -22.90
C GLN A 506 1.44 -5.40 -23.90
N GLU A 507 0.35 -6.03 -23.47
CA GLU A 507 -0.46 -6.91 -24.31
C GLU A 507 -1.16 -6.14 -25.44
N ASP A 508 -1.63 -6.86 -26.46
CA ASP A 508 -2.34 -6.27 -27.61
C ASP A 508 -3.67 -5.60 -27.22
N ASP A 509 -4.34 -6.09 -26.17
CA ASP A 509 -5.56 -5.49 -25.62
C ASP A 509 -5.28 -4.26 -24.73
N GLY A 510 -4.01 -3.99 -24.41
CA GLY A 510 -3.56 -2.88 -23.57
C GLY A 510 -3.30 -3.23 -22.11
N SER A 511 -3.60 -4.45 -21.68
CA SER A 511 -3.34 -4.91 -20.31
C SER A 511 -1.87 -5.32 -20.09
N TRP A 512 -1.54 -5.68 -18.84
CA TRP A 512 -0.29 -6.33 -18.48
C TRP A 512 -0.54 -7.52 -17.57
N TYR A 513 0.20 -8.61 -17.79
CA TYR A 513 0.13 -9.82 -17.00
C TYR A 513 0.60 -9.60 -15.54
N GLY A 514 -0.16 -10.11 -14.56
CA GLY A 514 0.17 -10.07 -13.14
C GLY A 514 0.77 -11.39 -12.67
N ARG A 515 2.04 -11.41 -12.27
CA ARG A 515 2.72 -12.64 -11.86
C ARG A 515 2.39 -13.03 -10.42
N TRP A 516 2.29 -12.06 -9.52
CA TRP A 516 2.14 -12.29 -8.07
C TRP A 516 0.74 -11.93 -7.54
N GLY A 517 0.06 -10.99 -8.19
CA GLY A 517 -1.36 -10.69 -7.95
C GLY A 517 -2.21 -11.10 -9.15
N MET A 518 -3.44 -11.52 -8.88
CA MET A 518 -4.34 -12.09 -9.87
C MET A 518 -5.16 -11.03 -10.60
N ASN A 519 -5.07 -10.91 -11.91
CA ASN A 519 -3.97 -11.26 -12.81
C ASN A 519 -3.72 -10.01 -13.68
N TYR A 520 -4.45 -9.86 -14.78
CA TYR A 520 -4.29 -8.72 -15.67
C TYR A 520 -4.74 -7.41 -15.04
N ILE A 521 -5.73 -7.42 -14.13
CA ILE A 521 -6.10 -6.23 -13.34
C ILE A 521 -4.92 -5.77 -12.48
N TYR A 522 -4.28 -6.72 -11.77
CA TYR A 522 -3.14 -6.44 -10.88
C TYR A 522 -1.90 -5.93 -11.64
N GLY A 523 -1.53 -6.62 -12.73
CA GLY A 523 -0.41 -6.23 -13.57
C GLY A 523 -0.64 -4.86 -14.21
N THR A 524 -1.85 -4.59 -14.70
CA THR A 524 -2.23 -3.32 -15.32
C THR A 524 -2.22 -2.16 -14.33
N TRP A 525 -2.77 -2.36 -13.12
CA TRP A 525 -2.69 -1.38 -12.04
C TRP A 525 -1.22 -1.02 -11.72
N SER A 526 -0.40 -2.04 -11.49
CA SER A 526 1.01 -1.87 -11.17
C SER A 526 1.74 -1.09 -12.26
N ALA A 527 1.58 -1.48 -13.52
CA ALA A 527 2.19 -0.82 -14.68
C ALA A 527 1.76 0.64 -14.81
N LEU A 528 0.46 0.93 -14.70
CA LEU A 528 -0.07 2.30 -14.79
C LEU A 528 0.50 3.20 -13.68
N CYS A 529 0.56 2.71 -12.44
CA CYS A 529 1.16 3.45 -11.33
C CYS A 529 2.66 3.71 -11.55
N GLY A 530 3.43 2.69 -11.94
CA GLY A 530 4.86 2.83 -12.18
C GLY A 530 5.20 3.75 -13.36
N LEU A 531 4.46 3.63 -14.46
CA LEU A 531 4.61 4.52 -15.62
C LEU A 531 4.24 5.96 -15.27
N ARG A 532 3.15 6.18 -14.52
CA ARG A 532 2.75 7.52 -14.10
C ARG A 532 3.78 8.14 -13.17
N ALA A 533 4.31 7.39 -12.20
CA ALA A 533 5.40 7.84 -11.33
C ALA A 533 6.64 8.24 -12.14
N ALA A 534 6.96 7.49 -13.20
CA ALA A 534 8.06 7.77 -14.11
C ALA A 534 7.80 8.92 -15.12
N GLY A 535 6.68 9.64 -14.99
CA GLY A 535 6.34 10.80 -15.81
C GLY A 535 5.77 10.46 -17.19
N VAL A 536 5.21 9.26 -17.38
CA VAL A 536 4.43 8.94 -18.59
C VAL A 536 3.06 9.58 -18.48
N GLU A 537 2.74 10.45 -19.44
CA GLU A 537 1.50 11.22 -19.44
C GLU A 537 0.27 10.37 -19.79
N PRO A 538 -0.89 10.60 -19.15
CA PRO A 538 -2.18 9.95 -19.44
C PRO A 538 -2.57 9.82 -20.91
N HIS A 539 -2.28 10.84 -21.72
CA HIS A 539 -2.71 10.90 -23.11
C HIS A 539 -1.89 10.02 -24.06
N THR A 540 -0.79 9.43 -23.58
CA THR A 540 0.02 8.51 -24.38
C THR A 540 -0.75 7.23 -24.71
N SER A 541 -0.43 6.62 -25.86
CA SER A 541 -1.11 5.41 -26.34
C SER A 541 -1.12 4.26 -25.30
N PRO A 542 0.01 3.92 -24.64
CA PRO A 542 0.03 2.82 -23.66
C PRO A 542 -0.92 3.05 -22.48
N MET A 543 -0.91 4.26 -21.91
CA MET A 543 -1.79 4.65 -20.79
C MET A 543 -3.27 4.59 -21.19
N ARG A 544 -3.62 5.14 -22.37
CA ARG A 544 -4.98 5.14 -22.89
C ARG A 544 -5.53 3.75 -23.19
N ARG A 545 -4.71 2.86 -23.77
CA ARG A 545 -5.12 1.49 -24.10
C ARG A 545 -5.44 0.71 -22.82
N ALA A 546 -4.57 0.80 -21.83
CA ALA A 546 -4.78 0.17 -20.52
C ALA A 546 -6.01 0.71 -19.78
N ALA A 547 -6.22 2.03 -19.76
CA ALA A 547 -7.42 2.62 -19.17
C ALA A 547 -8.70 2.25 -19.94
N HIS A 548 -8.63 2.13 -21.27
CA HIS A 548 -9.73 1.61 -22.06
C HIS A 548 -10.03 0.14 -21.72
N TRP A 549 -9.00 -0.69 -21.60
CA TRP A 549 -9.16 -2.10 -21.22
C TRP A 549 -9.86 -2.23 -19.87
N LEU A 550 -9.38 -1.54 -18.82
CA LEU A 550 -10.01 -1.54 -17.49
C LEU A 550 -11.50 -1.14 -17.56
N ARG A 551 -11.84 -0.10 -18.33
CA ARG A 551 -13.26 0.30 -18.50
C ARG A 551 -14.09 -0.77 -19.21
N SER A 552 -13.52 -1.43 -20.22
CA SER A 552 -14.22 -2.45 -20.99
C SER A 552 -14.53 -3.74 -20.21
N ILE A 553 -13.84 -3.96 -19.09
CA ILE A 553 -13.99 -5.15 -18.25
C ILE A 553 -14.71 -4.87 -16.92
N GLN A 554 -15.23 -3.65 -16.71
CA GLN A 554 -15.98 -3.32 -15.51
C GLN A 554 -17.30 -4.10 -15.47
N ASN A 555 -17.63 -4.68 -14.31
CA ASN A 555 -18.87 -5.42 -14.13
C ASN A 555 -20.07 -4.46 -14.02
N PRO A 556 -21.31 -4.93 -14.28
CA PRO A 556 -22.52 -4.12 -14.17
C PRO A 556 -22.78 -3.54 -12.76
N ASP A 557 -22.21 -4.15 -11.71
CA ASP A 557 -22.30 -3.66 -10.33
C ASP A 557 -21.31 -2.52 -10.02
N GLY A 558 -20.50 -2.10 -11.01
CA GLY A 558 -19.48 -1.07 -10.89
C GLY A 558 -18.12 -1.57 -10.42
N GLY A 559 -18.00 -2.80 -9.93
CA GLY A 559 -16.74 -3.38 -9.48
C GLY A 559 -15.95 -4.07 -10.60
N TRP A 560 -14.82 -4.67 -10.21
CA TRP A 560 -13.99 -5.52 -11.06
C TRP A 560 -13.68 -6.84 -10.37
N GLY A 561 -13.60 -7.89 -11.18
CA GLY A 561 -13.29 -9.24 -10.73
C GLY A 561 -12.52 -10.04 -11.77
N GLU A 562 -11.57 -10.87 -11.34
CA GLU A 562 -10.81 -11.79 -12.18
C GLU A 562 -10.50 -13.08 -11.39
N GLY A 563 -10.77 -14.24 -12.00
CA GLY A 563 -10.57 -15.56 -11.37
C GLY A 563 -9.23 -16.22 -11.72
N GLY A 564 -8.88 -17.29 -10.99
CA GLY A 564 -7.63 -18.05 -11.18
C GLY A 564 -7.48 -18.71 -12.54
N ASP A 565 -8.59 -18.95 -13.23
CA ASP A 565 -8.62 -19.45 -14.60
C ASP A 565 -8.05 -18.46 -15.62
N SER A 566 -7.89 -17.18 -15.26
CA SER A 566 -7.21 -16.17 -16.08
C SER A 566 -5.75 -16.55 -16.40
N TYR A 567 -5.13 -17.44 -15.62
CA TYR A 567 -3.75 -17.91 -15.83
C TYR A 567 -3.60 -19.08 -16.83
N LYS A 568 -4.70 -19.53 -17.45
CA LYS A 568 -4.67 -20.64 -18.41
C LYS A 568 -3.75 -20.36 -19.59
N LEU A 569 -3.13 -21.42 -20.11
CA LEU A 569 -2.12 -21.31 -21.17
C LEU A 569 -2.70 -20.87 -22.51
N ASP A 570 -3.99 -21.11 -22.74
CA ASP A 570 -4.74 -20.75 -23.94
C ASP A 570 -5.64 -19.52 -23.70
N TYR A 571 -5.15 -18.56 -22.90
CA TYR A 571 -5.83 -17.29 -22.65
C TYR A 571 -6.25 -16.61 -23.98
N ARG A 572 -7.52 -16.18 -24.06
CA ARG A 572 -8.12 -15.56 -25.26
C ARG A 572 -8.66 -14.16 -24.99
N GLY A 573 -8.20 -13.51 -23.93
CA GLY A 573 -8.76 -12.26 -23.42
C GLY A 573 -9.51 -12.47 -22.10
N TYR A 574 -9.89 -11.34 -21.51
CA TYR A 574 -10.49 -11.27 -20.18
C TYR A 574 -11.78 -12.10 -20.08
N GLU A 575 -11.92 -12.84 -18.98
CA GLU A 575 -13.12 -13.60 -18.64
C GLU A 575 -13.75 -13.00 -17.38
N PRO A 576 -15.02 -12.55 -17.45
CA PRO A 576 -15.67 -11.92 -16.31
C PRO A 576 -15.72 -12.84 -15.09
N ALA A 577 -15.38 -12.28 -13.92
CA ALA A 577 -15.60 -12.89 -12.63
C ALA A 577 -16.33 -11.89 -11.71
N PRO A 578 -17.05 -12.37 -10.67
CA PRO A 578 -17.72 -11.49 -9.71
C PRO A 578 -16.77 -10.46 -9.12
N SER A 579 -17.26 -9.24 -8.94
CA SER A 579 -16.51 -8.13 -8.37
C SER A 579 -16.02 -8.47 -6.96
N ILE A 580 -14.81 -8.01 -6.64
CA ILE A 580 -14.23 -8.11 -5.30
C ILE A 580 -13.49 -6.82 -4.94
N ALA A 581 -13.36 -6.56 -3.64
CA ALA A 581 -12.93 -5.26 -3.14
C ALA A 581 -11.48 -4.92 -3.52
N SER A 582 -10.55 -5.87 -3.41
CA SER A 582 -9.13 -5.63 -3.74
C SER A 582 -8.89 -5.39 -5.23
N GLN A 583 -9.48 -6.20 -6.12
CA GLN A 583 -9.36 -6.00 -7.58
C GLN A 583 -10.07 -4.74 -8.06
N THR A 584 -11.22 -4.40 -7.47
CA THR A 584 -11.88 -3.10 -7.71
C THR A 584 -10.97 -1.95 -7.32
N ALA A 585 -10.32 -2.03 -6.15
CA ALA A 585 -9.36 -1.03 -5.71
C ALA A 585 -8.15 -0.90 -6.66
N TRP A 586 -7.60 -2.02 -7.16
CA TRP A 586 -6.52 -1.98 -8.16
C TRP A 586 -6.94 -1.29 -9.46
N ALA A 587 -8.12 -1.65 -10.00
CA ALA A 587 -8.66 -1.02 -11.19
C ALA A 587 -8.84 0.50 -10.99
N LEU A 588 -9.41 0.91 -9.85
CA LEU A 588 -9.58 2.32 -9.47
C LEU A 588 -8.24 3.06 -9.37
N LEU A 589 -7.26 2.50 -8.65
CA LEU A 589 -5.92 3.08 -8.52
C LEU A 589 -5.22 3.20 -9.89
N GLY A 590 -5.38 2.21 -10.75
CA GLY A 590 -4.85 2.21 -12.12
C GLY A 590 -5.50 3.29 -12.99
N LEU A 591 -6.83 3.38 -13.01
CA LEU A 591 -7.58 4.41 -13.73
C LEU A 591 -7.22 5.82 -13.25
N MET A 592 -7.11 6.03 -11.93
CA MET A 592 -6.66 7.30 -11.37
C MET A 592 -5.21 7.64 -11.75
N ALA A 593 -4.31 6.65 -11.81
CA ALA A 593 -2.95 6.87 -12.31
C ALA A 593 -2.95 7.25 -13.80
N ALA A 594 -3.90 6.72 -14.58
CA ALA A 594 -4.14 7.07 -15.96
C ALA A 594 -4.90 8.40 -16.18
N GLY A 595 -5.17 9.17 -15.11
CA GLY A 595 -5.85 10.47 -15.21
C GLY A 595 -7.35 10.37 -15.50
N CYS A 596 -7.97 9.24 -15.11
CA CYS A 596 -9.39 8.97 -15.29
C CYS A 596 -10.20 9.18 -13.99
N GLU A 597 -9.73 10.00 -13.04
CA GLU A 597 -10.40 10.16 -11.74
C GLU A 597 -11.83 10.70 -11.81
N HIS A 598 -12.21 11.36 -12.92
CA HIS A 598 -13.56 11.88 -13.18
C HIS A 598 -14.36 11.03 -14.18
N ASP A 599 -13.83 9.86 -14.56
CA ASP A 599 -14.54 8.93 -15.46
C ASP A 599 -15.72 8.26 -14.71
N GLU A 600 -16.82 7.99 -15.42
CA GLU A 600 -17.99 7.32 -14.85
C GLU A 600 -17.62 5.94 -14.28
N ALA A 601 -16.68 5.24 -14.92
CA ALA A 601 -16.19 3.97 -14.43
C ALA A 601 -15.59 4.07 -13.01
N VAL A 602 -14.82 5.13 -12.73
CA VAL A 602 -14.27 5.37 -11.38
C VAL A 602 -15.40 5.64 -10.40
N SER A 603 -16.38 6.47 -10.77
CA SER A 603 -17.52 6.78 -9.91
C SER A 603 -18.33 5.53 -9.53
N HIS A 604 -18.58 4.64 -10.49
CA HIS A 604 -19.25 3.36 -10.22
C HIS A 604 -18.42 2.42 -9.33
N GLY A 605 -17.10 2.36 -9.51
CA GLY A 605 -16.23 1.56 -8.65
C GLY A 605 -16.17 2.08 -7.21
N ILE A 606 -16.17 3.40 -7.02
CA ILE A 606 -16.27 4.00 -5.69
C ILE A 606 -17.62 3.65 -5.06
N ALA A 607 -18.72 3.76 -5.81
CA ALA A 607 -20.05 3.36 -5.34
C ALA A 607 -20.10 1.88 -4.93
N TYR A 608 -19.48 0.99 -5.73
CA TYR A 608 -19.35 -0.43 -5.40
C TYR A 608 -18.66 -0.62 -4.03
N LEU A 609 -17.48 -0.03 -3.82
CA LEU A 609 -16.75 -0.15 -2.55
C LEU A 609 -17.56 0.40 -1.37
N LEU A 610 -18.21 1.55 -1.53
CA LEU A 610 -19.05 2.13 -0.47
C LEU A 610 -20.30 1.31 -0.18
N SER A 611 -20.82 0.57 -1.16
CA SER A 611 -22.04 -0.25 -1.01
C SER A 611 -21.76 -1.64 -0.44
N THR A 612 -20.51 -2.10 -0.50
CA THR A 612 -20.07 -3.43 -0.08
C THR A 612 -19.20 -3.39 1.18
N GLN A 613 -19.01 -2.20 1.77
CA GLN A 613 -18.36 -2.05 3.06
C GLN A 613 -19.29 -2.56 4.16
N ASN A 614 -18.75 -3.37 5.06
CA ASN A 614 -19.42 -3.95 6.21
C ASN A 614 -19.51 -2.92 7.35
N ASP A 615 -20.35 -3.23 8.34
CA ASP A 615 -20.53 -2.40 9.55
C ASP A 615 -19.24 -2.29 10.40
N ASP A 616 -18.30 -3.21 10.24
CA ASP A 616 -16.97 -3.19 10.88
C ASP A 616 -15.95 -2.30 10.13
N GLY A 617 -16.38 -1.62 9.07
CA GLY A 617 -15.54 -0.75 8.26
C GLY A 617 -14.69 -1.45 7.21
N LEU A 618 -14.76 -2.78 7.08
CA LEU A 618 -13.96 -3.55 6.14
C LEU A 618 -14.82 -4.14 5.01
N TRP A 619 -14.22 -5.00 4.17
CA TRP A 619 -14.90 -5.67 3.06
C TRP A 619 -14.74 -7.18 3.17
N ASP A 620 -15.76 -7.91 2.73
CA ASP A 620 -15.68 -9.36 2.58
C ASP A 620 -15.04 -9.78 1.26
N GLU A 621 -14.15 -10.77 1.34
CA GLU A 621 -13.45 -11.28 0.17
C GLU A 621 -13.06 -12.74 0.41
N ALA A 622 -13.91 -13.68 -0.01
CA ALA A 622 -13.63 -15.12 0.06
C ALA A 622 -12.76 -15.61 -1.10
N ARG A 623 -12.76 -14.88 -2.22
CA ARG A 623 -11.98 -15.24 -3.41
C ARG A 623 -10.50 -14.95 -3.20
N PHE A 624 -9.69 -15.79 -3.81
CA PHE A 624 -8.25 -15.62 -3.81
C PHE A 624 -7.93 -14.47 -4.76
N THR A 625 -6.85 -13.74 -4.52
CA THR A 625 -6.49 -12.53 -5.29
C THR A 625 -5.00 -12.46 -5.60
N ALA A 626 -4.24 -13.46 -5.16
CA ALA A 626 -2.81 -13.55 -5.38
C ALA A 626 -2.39 -14.94 -5.83
N THR A 627 -1.17 -15.02 -6.30
CA THR A 627 -0.63 -16.20 -6.97
C THR A 627 0.80 -16.43 -6.51
N GLY A 628 1.05 -17.56 -5.85
CA GLY A 628 2.44 -18.01 -5.63
C GLY A 628 3.04 -18.53 -6.94
N PHE A 629 2.33 -19.48 -7.58
CA PHE A 629 2.72 -20.08 -8.84
C PHE A 629 1.51 -20.17 -9.79
N PRO A 630 1.51 -19.45 -10.92
CA PRO A 630 0.41 -19.47 -11.87
C PRO A 630 0.01 -20.89 -12.27
N ARG A 631 -1.28 -21.20 -12.16
CA ARG A 631 -1.92 -22.51 -12.44
C ARG A 631 -1.65 -23.61 -11.42
N VAL A 632 -0.93 -23.32 -10.33
CA VAL A 632 -0.40 -24.36 -9.44
C VAL A 632 -0.65 -24.05 -7.98
N PHE A 633 -0.52 -22.79 -7.60
CA PHE A 633 -0.60 -22.38 -6.21
C PHE A 633 -1.08 -20.94 -6.10
N TYR A 634 -2.24 -20.75 -5.47
CA TYR A 634 -2.90 -19.46 -5.32
C TYR A 634 -3.01 -19.10 -3.85
N LEU A 635 -3.13 -17.81 -3.59
CA LEU A 635 -3.10 -17.23 -2.26
C LEU A 635 -4.27 -16.28 -2.05
N ARG A 636 -4.82 -16.30 -0.85
CA ARG A 636 -5.72 -15.29 -0.34
C ARG A 636 -5.00 -14.51 0.76
N TYR A 637 -4.71 -13.25 0.45
CA TYR A 637 -4.17 -12.30 1.41
C TYR A 637 -5.34 -11.65 2.15
N HIS A 638 -5.54 -12.00 3.42
CA HIS A 638 -6.65 -11.44 4.21
C HIS A 638 -6.50 -9.93 4.46
N GLY A 639 -5.29 -9.38 4.32
CA GLY A 639 -5.02 -7.95 4.36
C GLY A 639 -5.53 -7.17 3.13
N TYR A 640 -5.64 -7.80 1.96
CA TYR A 640 -5.91 -7.08 0.70
C TYR A 640 -7.30 -6.44 0.69
N ARG A 641 -8.30 -7.11 1.27
CA ARG A 641 -9.65 -6.58 1.46
C ARG A 641 -9.73 -5.42 2.47
N LYS A 642 -8.66 -5.14 3.22
CA LYS A 642 -8.59 -4.09 4.24
C LYS A 642 -7.92 -2.84 3.68
N PHE A 643 -6.65 -2.94 3.30
CA PHE A 643 -5.86 -1.76 2.96
C PHE A 643 -6.04 -1.29 1.50
N PHE A 644 -6.35 -2.16 0.52
CA PHE A 644 -6.52 -1.71 -0.86
C PHE A 644 -7.79 -0.87 -1.08
N PRO A 645 -8.98 -1.29 -0.62
CA PRO A 645 -10.18 -0.46 -0.71
C PRO A 645 -10.02 0.88 0.01
N LEU A 646 -9.46 0.88 1.23
CA LEU A 646 -9.11 2.10 1.96
C LEU A 646 -8.20 3.01 1.13
N TRP A 647 -7.14 2.45 0.55
CA TRP A 647 -6.20 3.20 -0.28
C TRP A 647 -6.90 3.80 -1.51
N ALA A 648 -7.73 3.03 -2.22
CA ALA A 648 -8.47 3.52 -3.39
C ALA A 648 -9.43 4.66 -3.03
N LEU A 649 -10.22 4.52 -1.95
CA LEU A 649 -11.14 5.55 -1.47
C LEU A 649 -10.41 6.83 -1.06
N ALA A 650 -9.36 6.71 -0.24
CA ALA A 650 -8.55 7.85 0.19
C ALA A 650 -7.88 8.55 -0.99
N ARG A 651 -7.38 7.76 -1.97
CA ARG A 651 -6.78 8.31 -3.18
C ARG A 651 -7.78 9.08 -4.02
N TYR A 652 -8.98 8.51 -4.21
CA TYR A 652 -10.06 9.15 -4.95
C TYR A 652 -10.44 10.49 -4.32
N ARG A 653 -10.71 10.49 -3.01
CA ARG A 653 -10.96 11.73 -2.23
C ARG A 653 -9.84 12.76 -2.44
N ASN A 654 -8.57 12.34 -2.32
CA ASN A 654 -7.45 13.26 -2.47
C ASN A 654 -7.39 13.89 -3.88
N LEU A 655 -7.74 13.16 -4.93
CA LEU A 655 -7.72 13.67 -6.31
C LEU A 655 -8.95 14.53 -6.65
N THR A 656 -10.12 14.21 -6.12
CA THR A 656 -11.34 14.99 -6.35
C THR A 656 -11.33 16.30 -5.57
N LEU A 657 -10.87 16.31 -4.31
CA LEU A 657 -10.69 17.54 -3.52
C LEU A 657 -9.62 18.46 -4.12
N ARG A 658 -8.51 17.91 -4.65
CA ARG A 658 -7.46 18.70 -5.33
C ARG A 658 -7.96 19.39 -6.60
N ASN A 659 -8.93 18.79 -7.30
CA ASN A 659 -9.47 19.31 -8.56
C ASN A 659 -10.71 20.19 -8.38
N ALA A 660 -11.40 20.13 -7.23
CA ALA A 660 -12.42 21.12 -6.86
C ALA A 660 -11.85 22.56 -6.79
N CYS A 661 -10.55 22.68 -6.52
CA CYS A 661 -9.76 23.88 -6.79
C CYS A 661 -9.14 23.79 -8.20
N THR A 662 -9.82 24.30 -9.23
CA THR A 662 -9.31 24.27 -10.62
C THR A 662 -7.85 24.76 -10.70
N HIS A 663 -7.00 24.05 -11.45
CA HIS A 663 -5.54 24.29 -11.55
C HIS A 663 -5.16 25.74 -11.95
N ASP A 664 -6.09 26.49 -12.56
CA ASP A 664 -5.92 27.88 -13.01
C ASP A 664 -6.57 28.94 -12.08
N ALA A 665 -7.26 28.53 -11.02
CA ALA A 665 -7.92 29.47 -10.12
C ALA A 665 -6.91 30.30 -9.31
N PRO A 666 -7.13 31.62 -9.16
CA PRO A 666 -6.28 32.45 -8.32
C PRO A 666 -6.46 32.15 -6.83
N VAL A 667 -5.43 32.40 -6.01
CA VAL A 667 -5.61 32.65 -4.58
C VAL A 667 -6.21 34.04 -4.43
N VAL A 668 -7.25 34.19 -3.62
CA VAL A 668 -7.80 35.52 -3.30
C VAL A 668 -7.12 36.05 -2.05
N VAL A 669 -6.43 37.18 -2.18
CA VAL A 669 -5.80 37.87 -1.04
C VAL A 669 -6.65 39.07 -0.66
N VAL A 670 -7.15 39.07 0.56
CA VAL A 670 -7.94 40.15 1.15
C VAL A 670 -7.03 41.09 1.94
N THR A 671 -7.15 42.38 1.69
CA THR A 671 -6.36 43.42 2.36
C THR A 671 -7.25 44.59 2.80
N GLY A 672 -6.94 45.23 3.93
CA GLY A 672 -7.71 46.36 4.46
C GLY A 672 -7.33 47.71 3.84
N LEU A 673 -6.11 47.84 3.29
CA LEU A 673 -5.58 49.13 2.79
C LEU A 673 -4.99 49.04 1.38
N ALA A 674 -5.15 50.10 0.58
CA ALA A 674 -4.72 50.13 -0.83
C ALA A 674 -3.20 49.94 -1.04
N PHE A 675 -2.36 50.23 -0.05
CA PHE A 675 -0.93 49.92 -0.13
C PHE A 675 -0.65 48.44 0.10
N GLU A 676 -1.40 47.76 0.97
CA GLU A 676 -1.30 46.32 1.23
C GLU A 676 -1.71 45.55 -0.01
N ALA A 677 -2.78 46.01 -0.67
CA ALA A 677 -3.25 45.45 -1.93
C ALA A 677 -2.15 45.45 -3.02
N ARG A 678 -1.43 46.57 -3.16
CA ARG A 678 -0.31 46.70 -4.09
C ARG A 678 0.86 45.79 -3.75
N ILE A 679 1.08 45.53 -2.46
CA ILE A 679 2.10 44.58 -2.02
C ILE A 679 1.65 43.16 -2.35
N ALA A 680 0.43 42.77 -1.98
CA ALA A 680 -0.10 41.42 -2.13
C ALA A 680 -0.10 40.90 -3.58
N ALA A 681 -0.31 41.79 -4.55
CA ALA A 681 -0.45 41.46 -5.96
C ALA A 681 0.75 40.65 -6.53
N GLY A 682 0.45 39.73 -7.44
CA GLY A 682 1.46 38.95 -8.15
C GLY A 682 0.86 37.77 -8.91
N PRO A 683 1.69 36.93 -9.55
CA PRO A 683 1.22 35.81 -10.35
C PRO A 683 0.35 34.85 -9.54
N GLY A 684 -0.80 34.46 -10.10
CA GLY A 684 -1.74 33.52 -9.46
C GLY A 684 -2.47 34.07 -8.23
N VAL A 685 -2.45 35.39 -8.02
CA VAL A 685 -3.12 36.09 -6.91
C VAL A 685 -4.14 37.09 -7.47
N ARG A 686 -5.37 37.06 -6.95
CA ARG A 686 -6.39 38.09 -7.14
C ARG A 686 -6.57 38.84 -5.84
N VAL A 687 -6.33 40.15 -5.84
CA VAL A 687 -6.41 40.97 -4.63
C VAL A 687 -7.79 41.58 -4.49
N LEU A 688 -8.39 41.46 -3.30
CA LEU A 688 -9.62 42.13 -2.91
C LEU A 688 -9.30 43.13 -1.80
N CYS A 689 -9.36 44.43 -2.10
CA CYS A 689 -9.13 45.49 -1.13
C CYS A 689 -10.47 46.07 -0.70
N GLN A 690 -10.95 45.73 0.50
CA GLN A 690 -12.25 46.18 1.02
C GLN A 690 -12.26 46.17 2.54
N GLN A 691 -12.85 47.19 3.17
CA GLN A 691 -13.03 47.26 4.62
C GLN A 691 -14.44 46.81 5.07
N ASN A 692 -14.55 46.46 6.35
CA ASN A 692 -15.67 45.83 7.08
C ASN A 692 -17.07 45.84 6.43
N ALA A 693 -17.67 46.99 6.13
CA ALA A 693 -19.10 47.09 5.78
C ALA A 693 -19.48 46.41 4.44
N GLY A 694 -18.53 46.18 3.53
CA GLY A 694 -18.78 45.53 2.22
C GLY A 694 -17.95 44.26 1.97
N LEU A 695 -17.05 43.89 2.90
CA LEU A 695 -16.08 42.81 2.68
C LEU A 695 -16.76 41.44 2.55
N ALA A 696 -17.74 41.14 3.42
CA ALA A 696 -18.41 39.85 3.40
C ALA A 696 -19.13 39.59 2.06
N THR A 697 -19.84 40.60 1.56
CA THR A 697 -20.58 40.52 0.29
C THR A 697 -19.63 40.44 -0.90
N ALA A 698 -18.59 41.28 -0.94
CA ALA A 698 -17.63 41.29 -2.04
C ALA A 698 -16.79 40.00 -2.11
N LEU A 699 -16.39 39.47 -0.95
CA LEU A 699 -15.66 38.22 -0.86
C LEU A 699 -16.56 37.02 -1.19
N GLY A 700 -17.79 36.99 -0.68
CA GLY A 700 -18.78 35.96 -1.03
C GLY A 700 -19.08 35.92 -2.53
N ALA A 701 -19.25 37.08 -3.18
CA ALA A 701 -19.40 37.18 -4.62
C ALA A 701 -18.14 36.70 -5.37
N SER A 702 -16.95 37.03 -4.87
CA SER A 702 -15.67 36.62 -5.46
C SER A 702 -15.41 35.12 -5.35
N VAL A 703 -15.93 34.48 -4.31
CA VAL A 703 -15.84 33.02 -4.10
C VAL A 703 -16.85 32.28 -4.99
N THR A 704 -18.04 32.86 -5.23
CA THR A 704 -19.17 32.20 -5.92
C THR A 704 -19.25 32.44 -7.43
N GLN A 705 -18.66 33.51 -7.98
CA GLN A 705 -18.72 33.81 -9.43
C GLN A 705 -17.46 33.39 -10.21
N ASN A 706 -17.66 32.76 -11.38
CA ASN A 706 -16.68 32.52 -12.45
C ASN A 706 -15.31 31.96 -12.01
N ARG A 707 -15.23 30.63 -11.87
CA ARG A 707 -14.02 29.84 -11.51
C ARG A 707 -13.51 30.16 -10.10
N SER A 708 -14.13 29.44 -9.16
CA SER A 708 -13.76 29.19 -7.76
C SER A 708 -12.29 29.47 -7.43
N CYS A 709 -12.00 30.38 -6.50
CA CYS A 709 -10.64 30.59 -6.02
C CYS A 709 -10.12 29.34 -5.29
N ARG A 710 -8.80 29.12 -5.30
CA ARG A 710 -8.18 27.92 -4.68
C ARG A 710 -7.89 28.04 -3.18
N GLY A 711 -8.04 29.23 -2.62
CA GLY A 711 -7.76 29.52 -1.23
C GLY A 711 -7.84 31.01 -0.92
N LEU A 712 -8.02 31.33 0.35
CA LEU A 712 -8.15 32.69 0.86
C LEU A 712 -6.95 33.05 1.72
N VAL A 713 -6.41 34.25 1.51
CA VAL A 713 -5.36 34.82 2.36
C VAL A 713 -5.88 36.13 2.93
N SER A 714 -5.81 36.29 4.24
CA SER A 714 -5.92 37.62 4.82
C SER A 714 -4.51 38.20 4.99
N PHE A 715 -4.18 39.31 4.32
CA PHE A 715 -2.83 39.91 4.32
C PHE A 715 -2.88 41.40 4.66
N GLY A 716 -2.04 41.85 5.60
CA GLY A 716 -2.03 43.27 5.96
C GLY A 716 -1.31 43.57 7.27
N THR A 717 -1.74 44.63 7.92
CA THR A 717 -1.19 45.10 9.19
C THR A 717 -2.11 44.77 10.37
N ALA A 718 -1.53 44.59 11.56
CA ALA A 718 -2.26 44.37 12.80
C ALA A 718 -1.63 45.16 13.95
N GLY A 719 -2.42 45.47 14.98
CA GLY A 719 -1.92 45.99 16.25
C GLY A 719 -1.40 44.86 17.13
N GLY A 720 -0.26 45.03 17.77
CA GLY A 720 0.29 44.07 18.72
C GLY A 720 -0.46 44.12 20.05
N LEU A 721 -0.71 42.95 20.65
CA LEU A 721 -1.36 42.80 21.95
C LEU A 721 -0.39 42.30 23.04
N VAL A 722 0.78 41.78 22.66
CA VAL A 722 1.82 41.31 23.57
C VAL A 722 3.13 42.09 23.39
N GLY A 723 3.86 42.35 24.47
CA GLY A 723 5.10 43.13 24.43
C GLY A 723 6.28 42.46 23.69
N SER A 724 6.19 41.16 23.42
CA SER A 724 7.17 40.43 22.59
C SER A 724 7.07 40.78 21.10
N LEU A 725 5.90 41.26 20.63
CA LEU A 725 5.68 41.66 19.25
C LEU A 725 5.96 43.15 19.04
N ARG A 726 7.18 43.44 18.59
CA ARG A 726 7.60 44.81 18.25
C ARG A 726 7.05 45.25 16.88
N PRO A 727 6.90 46.56 16.62
CA PRO A 727 6.56 47.05 15.29
C PRO A 727 7.53 46.52 14.22
N GLY A 728 6.99 46.07 13.10
CA GLY A 728 7.75 45.39 12.05
C GLY A 728 7.92 43.89 12.22
N ALA A 729 7.51 43.29 13.35
CA ALA A 729 7.41 41.84 13.48
C ALA A 729 6.35 41.27 12.52
N LEU A 730 6.55 40.04 12.07
CA LEU A 730 5.62 39.32 11.20
C LEU A 730 4.95 38.20 11.98
N LEU A 731 3.66 38.00 11.76
CA LEU A 731 2.86 36.96 12.38
C LEU A 731 2.12 36.19 11.28
N VAL A 732 2.23 34.86 11.28
CA VAL A 732 1.34 33.95 10.58
C VAL A 732 0.35 33.45 11.63
N ALA A 733 -0.95 33.62 11.40
CA ALA A 733 -1.93 33.23 12.41
C ALA A 733 -2.04 31.71 12.46
N ARG A 734 -2.05 31.13 13.66
CA ARG A 734 -2.43 29.72 13.87
C ARG A 734 -3.95 29.59 13.82
N THR A 735 -4.62 30.46 14.57
CA THR A 735 -6.09 30.56 14.68
C THR A 735 -6.50 32.03 14.58
N VAL A 736 -7.64 32.30 13.95
CA VAL A 736 -8.31 33.59 14.01
C VAL A 736 -9.52 33.50 14.94
N LEU A 737 -9.58 34.37 15.94
CA LEU A 737 -10.65 34.46 16.94
C LEU A 737 -11.59 35.60 16.56
N ALA A 738 -12.87 35.32 16.31
CA ALA A 738 -13.87 36.36 16.11
C ALA A 738 -14.36 36.88 17.48
N VAL A 739 -13.94 38.09 17.85
CA VAL A 739 -14.25 38.69 19.16
C VAL A 739 -15.23 39.86 19.00
N ASP A 740 -16.41 39.76 19.64
CA ASP A 740 -17.37 40.86 19.65
C ASP A 740 -16.97 41.92 20.70
N THR A 741 -16.65 43.13 20.24
CA THR A 741 -16.20 44.24 21.10
C THR A 741 -17.31 45.18 21.54
N LYS A 742 -18.60 44.88 21.29
CA LYS A 742 -19.69 45.72 21.78
C LYS A 742 -19.80 45.72 23.31
N PRO A 743 -19.81 46.88 23.98
CA PRO A 743 -20.19 46.94 25.39
C PRO A 743 -21.67 46.57 25.52
N ARG A 744 -21.98 45.50 26.27
CA ARG A 744 -23.36 45.23 26.71
C ARG A 744 -23.87 46.46 27.48
N ARG A 745 -25.01 47.02 27.07
CA ARG A 745 -25.70 48.09 27.80
C ARG A 745 -25.87 47.66 29.26
N ARG A 746 -25.21 48.38 30.18
CA ARG A 746 -25.45 48.31 31.62
C ARG A 746 -26.69 49.13 31.93
N ASP A 747 -27.84 48.49 32.08
CA ASP A 747 -28.98 49.09 32.75
C ASP A 747 -29.09 48.49 34.17
N THR A 748 -29.05 49.39 35.15
CA THR A 748 -29.39 49.24 36.58
C THR A 748 -28.38 48.58 37.52
N ALA A 749 -28.51 49.00 38.78
CA ALA A 749 -27.48 49.13 39.79
C ALA A 749 -27.29 47.90 40.69
N ALA A 750 -26.11 47.89 41.32
CA ALA A 750 -25.68 47.17 42.51
C ALA A 750 -25.22 45.71 42.36
N ALA A 751 -24.09 45.47 43.03
CA ALA A 751 -23.53 44.22 43.52
C ALA A 751 -22.75 43.32 42.55
N ASP A 752 -21.65 42.84 43.12
CA ASP A 752 -20.85 41.65 42.79
C ASP A 752 -19.67 41.79 41.81
N LEU A 753 -18.48 41.78 42.43
CA LEU A 753 -17.23 41.28 41.89
C LEU A 753 -17.36 39.76 41.67
N ASP A 754 -16.66 39.24 40.67
CA ASP A 754 -16.55 37.82 40.29
C ASP A 754 -17.66 37.24 39.38
N ASP A 755 -17.82 37.79 38.17
CA ASP A 755 -18.27 36.96 37.04
C ASP A 755 -17.86 37.56 35.68
N ALA A 756 -16.63 37.27 35.25
CA ALA A 756 -16.20 37.48 33.87
C ALA A 756 -16.49 36.19 33.08
N THR A 757 -17.75 36.00 32.70
CA THR A 757 -18.12 34.94 31.76
C THR A 757 -17.37 35.15 30.45
N GLU A 758 -16.51 34.18 30.11
CA GLU A 758 -15.84 34.03 28.82
C GLU A 758 -16.88 34.15 27.70
N ALA A 759 -16.82 35.23 26.92
CA ALA A 759 -17.51 35.25 25.64
C ALA A 759 -16.80 34.24 24.74
N GLU A 760 -17.46 33.13 24.40
CA GLU A 760 -16.95 32.12 23.46
C GLU A 760 -16.70 32.78 22.09
N ALA A 761 -15.47 33.24 21.87
CA ALA A 761 -15.02 33.73 20.57
C ALA A 761 -14.99 32.55 19.59
N LYS A 762 -15.75 32.63 18.49
CA LYS A 762 -15.72 31.59 17.45
C LYS A 762 -14.30 31.52 16.86
N ARG A 763 -13.74 30.30 16.82
CA ARG A 763 -12.36 30.03 16.39
C ARG A 763 -12.33 29.49 14.97
N TYR A 764 -11.45 30.04 14.15
CA TYR A 764 -11.20 29.57 12.80
C TYR A 764 -9.73 29.17 12.66
N ALA A 765 -9.47 27.87 12.50
CA ALA A 765 -8.12 27.38 12.27
C ALA A 765 -7.63 27.79 10.86
N THR A 766 -6.33 28.07 10.75
CA THR A 766 -5.69 28.24 9.43
C THR A 766 -5.27 26.89 8.85
N ASP A 767 -5.12 26.81 7.53
CA ASP A 767 -4.61 25.62 6.83
C ASP A 767 -3.18 25.32 7.29
N GLU A 768 -3.00 24.18 7.95
CA GLU A 768 -1.75 23.82 8.61
C GLU A 768 -0.58 23.73 7.62
N ARG A 769 -0.79 23.11 6.46
CA ARG A 769 0.26 22.92 5.46
C ARG A 769 0.69 24.25 4.84
N TRP A 770 -0.25 25.15 4.58
CA TRP A 770 0.02 26.46 3.99
C TRP A 770 0.64 27.41 5.01
N SER A 771 0.18 27.39 6.26
CA SER A 771 0.78 28.14 7.37
C SER A 771 2.24 27.74 7.60
N HIS A 772 2.56 26.44 7.62
CA HIS A 772 3.94 25.97 7.73
C HIS A 772 4.82 26.36 6.53
N ALA A 773 4.31 26.21 5.30
CA ALA A 773 5.03 26.64 4.11
C ALA A 773 5.37 28.15 4.17
N LEU A 774 4.42 28.97 4.63
CA LEU A 774 4.65 30.40 4.82
C LEU A 774 5.67 30.68 5.93
N LEU A 775 5.62 29.98 7.05
CA LEU A 775 6.60 30.13 8.14
C LEU A 775 8.03 29.85 7.65
N ASP A 776 8.23 28.78 6.87
CA ASP A 776 9.52 28.42 6.27
C ASP A 776 10.05 29.52 5.34
N MET A 777 9.17 30.05 4.47
CA MET A 777 9.52 31.12 3.53
C MET A 777 9.82 32.45 4.23
N LEU A 778 9.13 32.72 5.34
CA LEU A 778 9.15 34.02 6.00
C LEU A 778 10.23 34.14 7.07
N ASN A 779 10.77 33.01 7.58
CA ASN A 779 11.90 32.89 8.51
C ASN A 779 11.96 34.00 9.59
N GLY A 780 11.46 33.67 10.79
CA GLY A 780 11.37 34.60 11.93
C GLY A 780 9.98 35.21 12.14
N ALA A 781 8.96 34.75 11.42
CA ALA A 781 7.58 35.09 11.71
C ALA A 781 7.07 34.31 12.94
N ALA A 782 6.32 34.97 13.82
CA ALA A 782 5.63 34.31 14.93
C ALA A 782 4.44 33.49 14.41
N HIS A 783 4.17 32.35 15.04
CA HIS A 783 2.99 31.53 14.79
C HIS A 783 2.09 31.55 16.02
N ALA A 784 1.02 32.35 16.00
CA ALA A 784 0.20 32.62 17.19
C ALA A 784 -1.25 32.96 16.82
N ASP A 785 -2.14 33.04 17.83
CA ASP A 785 -3.55 33.35 17.61
C ASP A 785 -3.76 34.86 17.38
N LEU A 786 -4.67 35.20 16.47
CA LEU A 786 -5.01 36.56 16.05
C LEU A 786 -6.48 36.86 16.39
N ALA A 787 -6.77 38.01 16.99
CA ALA A 787 -8.14 38.46 17.24
C ALA A 787 -8.65 39.33 16.08
N GLY A 788 -9.73 38.90 15.42
CA GLY A 788 -10.48 39.74 14.51
C GLY A 788 -11.59 40.47 15.24
N ILE A 789 -11.58 41.81 15.16
CA ILE A 789 -12.46 42.71 15.91
C ILE A 789 -13.22 43.66 14.98
N ALA A 790 -14.40 44.12 15.40
CA ALA A 790 -15.25 44.98 14.57
C ALA A 790 -14.79 46.46 14.51
N ALA A 791 -13.97 46.91 15.47
CA ALA A 791 -13.55 48.30 15.61
C ALA A 791 -12.08 48.38 16.08
N PRO A 792 -11.32 49.43 15.70
CA PRO A 792 -9.91 49.54 16.04
C PRO A 792 -9.71 49.77 17.55
N VAL A 793 -8.73 49.07 18.12
CA VAL A 793 -8.34 49.23 19.54
C VAL A 793 -7.12 50.13 19.63
N SER A 794 -7.34 51.34 20.14
CA SER A 794 -6.35 52.43 20.08
C SER A 794 -5.64 52.73 21.40
N GLN A 795 -6.20 52.32 22.54
CA GLN A 795 -5.60 52.54 23.87
C GLN A 795 -4.81 51.31 24.32
N ALA A 796 -3.67 51.52 24.97
CA ALA A 796 -2.85 50.43 25.52
C ALA A 796 -3.61 49.56 26.54
N THR A 797 -4.48 50.17 27.36
CA THR A 797 -5.32 49.46 28.34
C THR A 797 -6.34 48.54 27.66
N ASP A 798 -6.93 48.99 26.55
CA ASP A 798 -7.93 48.21 25.83
C ASP A 798 -7.28 47.03 25.09
N LYS A 799 -6.05 47.19 24.62
CA LYS A 799 -5.24 46.09 24.06
C LYS A 799 -4.91 45.03 25.12
N GLN A 800 -4.53 45.47 26.32
CA GLN A 800 -4.29 44.55 27.44
C GLN A 800 -5.55 43.79 27.82
N HIS A 801 -6.70 44.47 27.92
CA HIS A 801 -7.97 43.80 28.17
C HIS A 801 -8.32 42.78 27.08
N LEU A 802 -8.13 43.12 25.80
CA LEU A 802 -8.36 42.20 24.69
C LEU A 802 -7.43 40.99 24.76
N GLN A 803 -6.15 41.19 25.09
CA GLN A 803 -5.16 40.12 25.25
C GLN A 803 -5.54 39.17 26.39
N HIS A 804 -5.94 39.72 27.54
CA HIS A 804 -6.39 38.92 28.69
C HIS A 804 -7.67 38.15 28.40
N ALA A 805 -8.60 38.74 27.63
CA ALA A 805 -9.90 38.14 27.33
C ALA A 805 -9.82 36.96 26.34
N CYS A 806 -8.91 36.99 25.35
CA CYS A 806 -8.88 35.98 24.28
C CYS A 806 -7.51 35.30 24.05
N GLY A 807 -6.45 35.74 24.72
CA GLY A 807 -5.10 35.17 24.58
C GLY A 807 -4.41 35.47 23.25
N ALA A 808 -5.02 36.26 22.35
CA ALA A 808 -4.45 36.60 21.05
C ALA A 808 -3.20 37.48 21.19
N TRP A 809 -2.28 37.33 20.23
CA TRP A 809 -1.02 38.08 20.21
C TRP A 809 -1.11 39.39 19.42
N ALA A 810 -2.05 39.48 18.49
CA ALA A 810 -2.31 40.66 17.69
C ALA A 810 -3.80 40.77 17.36
N ALA A 811 -4.24 41.97 16.93
CA ALA A 811 -5.61 42.22 16.50
C ALA A 811 -5.70 43.00 15.19
N ASP A 812 -6.70 42.68 14.39
CA ASP A 812 -7.04 43.35 13.14
C ASP A 812 -8.56 43.39 12.91
N MET A 813 -9.00 44.00 11.81
CA MET A 813 -10.43 44.19 11.57
C MET A 813 -11.01 43.26 10.51
N GLU A 814 -10.19 42.61 9.69
CA GLU A 814 -10.65 41.90 8.50
C GLU A 814 -10.52 40.38 8.60
N SER A 815 -9.59 39.86 9.41
CA SER A 815 -9.24 38.43 9.41
C SER A 815 -10.43 37.51 9.71
N HIS A 816 -11.27 37.85 10.70
CA HIS A 816 -12.42 37.04 11.11
C HIS A 816 -13.50 36.91 10.02
N ILE A 817 -13.67 37.93 9.18
CA ILE A 817 -14.62 37.90 8.06
C ILE A 817 -14.12 36.94 6.97
N VAL A 818 -12.82 37.00 6.66
CA VAL A 818 -12.19 36.12 5.67
C VAL A 818 -12.21 34.67 6.15
N ALA A 819 -11.89 34.45 7.43
CA ALA A 819 -11.87 33.13 8.05
C ALA A 819 -13.27 32.49 8.06
N ARG A 820 -14.31 33.27 8.40
CA ARG A 820 -15.71 32.80 8.33
C ARG A 820 -16.12 32.39 6.92
N ILE A 821 -15.78 33.19 5.92
CA ILE A 821 -16.18 32.87 4.53
C ILE A 821 -15.41 31.66 3.99
N ALA A 822 -14.14 31.49 4.39
CA ALA A 822 -13.38 30.28 4.06
C ALA A 822 -14.02 29.03 4.64
N ASP A 823 -14.38 29.07 5.93
CA ASP A 823 -15.07 28.02 6.67
C ASP A 823 -16.41 27.65 6.02
N GLU A 824 -17.23 28.66 5.69
CA GLU A 824 -18.53 28.48 5.01
C GLU A 824 -18.43 27.80 3.63
N HIS A 825 -17.28 27.89 2.95
CA HIS A 825 -17.08 27.36 1.60
C HIS A 825 -16.04 26.22 1.52
N GLY A 826 -15.53 25.73 2.66
CA GLY A 826 -14.54 24.65 2.71
C GLY A 826 -13.22 24.99 1.99
N LEU A 827 -12.78 26.25 2.01
CA LEU A 827 -11.57 26.71 1.33
C LEU A 827 -10.36 26.77 2.27
N PRO A 828 -9.14 26.39 1.82
CA PRO A 828 -7.91 26.64 2.57
C PRO A 828 -7.73 28.12 2.89
N PHE A 829 -7.38 28.44 4.14
CA PHE A 829 -7.27 29.81 4.64
C PHE A 829 -5.99 30.03 5.44
N VAL A 830 -5.29 31.15 5.18
CA VAL A 830 -4.15 31.59 6.00
C VAL A 830 -4.21 33.10 6.26
N CYS A 831 -3.58 33.54 7.34
CA CYS A 831 -3.53 34.96 7.70
C CYS A 831 -2.11 35.40 8.02
N VAL A 832 -1.64 36.47 7.38
CA VAL A 832 -0.29 37.03 7.57
C VAL A 832 -0.40 38.51 7.93
N ARG A 833 0.19 38.91 9.06
CA ARG A 833 0.13 40.26 9.60
C ARG A 833 1.50 40.81 9.94
N ALA A 834 1.77 42.06 9.55
CA ALA A 834 2.89 42.82 10.10
C ALA A 834 2.41 43.76 11.21
N ILE A 835 3.13 43.79 12.32
CA ILE A 835 2.76 44.58 13.48
C ILE A 835 3.03 46.06 13.23
N VAL A 836 1.99 46.90 13.27
CA VAL A 836 2.05 48.34 12.96
C VAL A 836 2.27 49.21 14.19
N ASP A 837 1.89 48.72 15.36
CA ASP A 837 2.10 49.36 16.65
C ASP A 837 2.12 48.33 17.79
N SER A 838 2.83 48.63 18.89
CA SER A 838 3.02 47.69 20.00
C SER A 838 1.86 47.68 21.00
N ALA A 839 1.89 46.72 21.93
CA ALA A 839 0.87 46.55 22.97
C ALA A 839 0.79 47.76 23.92
N GLU A 840 1.91 48.40 24.21
CA GLU A 840 2.01 49.51 25.16
C GLU A 840 1.70 50.87 24.51
N ARG A 841 1.50 50.90 23.19
CA ARG A 841 1.32 52.14 22.45
C ARG A 841 -0.15 52.54 22.37
N THR A 842 -0.45 53.70 22.92
CA THR A 842 -1.70 54.42 22.65
C THR A 842 -1.56 55.26 21.37
N LEU A 843 -2.50 55.10 20.44
CA LEU A 843 -2.52 55.84 19.18
C LEU A 843 -3.02 57.29 19.42
N PRO A 844 -2.32 58.32 18.90
CA PRO A 844 -2.77 59.69 19.06
C PRO A 844 -4.06 59.94 18.28
N PRO A 845 -4.94 60.85 18.72
CA PRO A 845 -6.17 61.21 18.00
C PRO A 845 -5.95 61.54 16.53
N ALA A 846 -4.83 62.20 16.19
CA ALA A 846 -4.46 62.48 14.81
C ALA A 846 -4.23 61.21 13.95
N ALA A 847 -3.76 60.10 14.53
CA ALA A 847 -3.58 58.82 13.81
C ALA A 847 -4.91 58.07 13.66
N ILE A 848 -5.82 58.18 14.63
CA ILE A 848 -7.16 57.60 14.54
C ILE A 848 -7.99 58.36 13.49
N ALA A 849 -7.92 59.69 13.50
CA ALA A 849 -8.58 60.55 12.51
C ALA A 849 -8.06 60.39 11.08
N ALA A 850 -6.89 59.75 10.91
CA ALA A 850 -6.31 59.43 9.60
C ALA A 850 -6.93 58.17 8.97
N LEU A 851 -7.67 57.36 9.74
CA LEU A 851 -8.34 56.15 9.31
C LEU A 851 -9.69 56.53 8.69
N SER A 852 -9.70 56.77 7.37
CA SER A 852 -10.94 57.02 6.63
C SER A 852 -11.61 55.69 6.24
N ASP A 853 -12.95 55.69 6.15
CA ASP A 853 -13.76 54.50 5.79
C ASP A 853 -13.47 53.93 4.39
N ASP A 854 -12.75 54.67 3.53
CA ASP A 854 -12.36 54.29 2.17
C ASP A 854 -10.89 53.84 2.04
N GLY A 855 -10.16 53.74 3.15
CA GLY A 855 -8.74 53.35 3.17
C GLY A 855 -7.77 54.42 2.64
N SER A 856 -8.25 55.64 2.37
CA SER A 856 -7.40 56.81 2.12
C SER A 856 -7.03 57.51 3.43
N THR A 857 -5.93 58.26 3.44
CA THR A 857 -5.52 59.03 4.62
C THR A 857 -6.13 60.43 4.54
N ASP A 858 -7.04 60.79 5.45
CA ASP A 858 -7.59 62.14 5.52
C ASP A 858 -6.55 63.11 6.13
N LEU A 859 -5.67 63.61 5.26
CA LEU A 859 -4.65 64.60 5.62
C LEU A 859 -5.25 65.88 6.20
N GLY A 860 -6.50 66.23 5.85
CA GLY A 860 -7.20 67.40 6.38
C GLY A 860 -7.68 67.18 7.82
N ALA A 861 -8.16 65.99 8.17
CA ALA A 861 -8.47 65.61 9.54
C ALA A 861 -7.22 65.51 10.42
N VAL A 862 -6.11 64.96 9.88
CA VAL A 862 -4.80 64.93 10.56
C VAL A 862 -4.31 66.35 10.84
N LEU A 863 -4.35 67.25 9.85
CA LEU A 863 -3.91 68.65 10.01
C LEU A 863 -4.79 69.40 11.02
N ARG A 864 -6.11 69.20 10.99
CA ARG A 864 -7.05 69.77 11.98
C ARG A 864 -6.77 69.27 13.40
N SER A 865 -6.52 67.96 13.57
CA SER A 865 -6.18 67.38 14.87
C SER A 865 -4.83 67.90 15.40
N LEU A 866 -3.84 68.08 14.51
CA LEU A 866 -2.53 68.64 14.87
C LEU A 866 -2.61 70.12 15.23
N LEU A 867 -3.47 70.90 14.56
CA LEU A 867 -3.74 72.30 14.91
C LEU A 867 -4.46 72.43 16.27
N ALA A 868 -5.39 71.52 16.57
CA ALA A 868 -6.09 71.48 17.86
C ALA A 868 -5.18 71.03 19.01
N HIS A 869 -4.27 70.09 18.77
CA HIS A 869 -3.39 69.50 19.79
C HIS A 869 -1.96 69.26 19.26
N PRO A 870 -1.12 70.31 19.14
CA PRO A 870 0.21 70.21 18.54
C PRO A 870 1.20 69.32 19.32
N GLY A 871 0.93 69.06 20.61
CA GLY A 871 1.72 68.13 21.44
C GLY A 871 1.66 66.67 20.98
N GLN A 872 0.75 66.30 20.06
CA GLN A 872 0.65 64.96 19.50
C GLN A 872 1.71 64.67 18.42
N LEU A 873 2.44 65.68 17.94
CA LEU A 873 3.37 65.55 16.81
C LEU A 873 4.48 64.50 17.02
N PRO A 874 5.16 64.41 18.19
CA PRO A 874 6.18 63.38 18.41
C PRO A 874 5.58 61.96 18.41
N ALA A 875 4.40 61.77 19.00
CA ALA A 875 3.71 60.48 19.02
C ALA A 875 3.26 60.06 17.61
N LEU A 876 2.76 61.01 16.81
CA LEU A 876 2.37 60.79 15.42
C LEU A 876 3.58 60.42 14.53
N LEU A 877 4.73 61.08 14.72
CA LEU A 877 5.98 60.72 14.04
C LEU A 877 6.47 59.32 14.43
N GLY A 878 6.26 58.92 15.69
CA GLY A 878 6.52 57.56 16.17
C GLY A 878 5.66 56.52 15.45
N VAL A 879 4.35 56.73 15.38
CA VAL A 879 3.43 55.83 14.65
C VAL A 879 3.76 55.78 13.16
N ALA A 880 4.14 56.91 12.54
CA ALA A 880 4.56 56.95 11.14
C ALA A 880 5.85 56.16 10.88
N ARG A 881 6.77 56.10 11.85
CA ARG A 881 7.97 55.25 11.78
C ARG A 881 7.62 53.78 11.90
N ASP A 882 6.80 53.42 12.88
CA ASP A 882 6.37 52.05 13.13
C ASP A 882 5.60 51.48 11.92
N ALA A 883 4.69 52.29 11.34
CA ALA A 883 3.97 51.94 10.12
C ALA A 883 4.89 51.78 8.89
N ARG A 884 5.97 52.57 8.81
CA ARG A 884 6.99 52.42 7.76
C ARG A 884 7.75 51.11 7.90
N ASP A 885 8.07 50.71 9.13
CA ASP A 885 8.77 49.45 9.41
C ASP A 885 7.87 48.24 9.13
N ALA A 886 6.60 48.27 9.56
CA ALA A 886 5.59 47.26 9.19
C ALA A 886 5.44 47.11 7.67
N ARG A 887 5.38 48.23 6.94
CA ARG A 887 5.30 48.22 5.47
C ARG A 887 6.54 47.62 4.83
N ARG A 888 7.74 47.92 5.33
CA ARG A 888 9.00 47.30 4.84
C ARG A 888 9.00 45.79 5.07
N THR A 889 8.49 45.34 6.22
CA THR A 889 8.33 43.91 6.52
C THR A 889 7.37 43.25 5.55
N LEU A 890 6.19 43.81 5.28
CA LEU A 890 5.24 43.24 4.31
C LEU A 890 5.83 43.14 2.90
N VAL A 891 6.56 44.16 2.44
CA VAL A 891 7.26 44.12 1.14
C VAL A 891 8.29 43.00 1.12
N THR A 892 9.07 42.84 2.19
CA THR A 892 10.11 41.81 2.30
C THR A 892 9.50 40.42 2.36
N ALA A 893 8.45 40.24 3.16
CA ALA A 893 7.69 39.01 3.29
C ALA A 893 7.14 38.57 1.93
N ARG A 894 6.43 39.45 1.24
CA ARG A 894 5.84 39.14 -0.06
C ARG A 894 6.87 38.75 -1.13
N ARG A 895 8.07 39.36 -1.12
CA ARG A 895 9.15 39.02 -2.05
C ARG A 895 9.68 37.59 -1.85
N ARG A 896 9.56 37.04 -0.64
CA ARG A 896 9.95 35.66 -0.32
C ARG A 896 8.85 34.65 -0.68
N ILE A 897 7.60 35.09 -0.69
CA ILE A 897 6.46 34.25 -1.07
C ILE A 897 6.38 34.13 -2.61
N PRO A 898 6.36 32.93 -3.19
CA PRO A 898 6.34 32.72 -4.63
C PRO A 898 4.95 33.01 -5.24
N ALA A 899 4.72 32.54 -6.47
CA ALA A 899 3.41 32.62 -7.13
C ALA A 899 2.31 31.98 -6.27
N ALA A 900 1.05 32.36 -6.53
CA ALA A 900 -0.12 31.85 -5.80
C ALA A 900 -0.05 32.08 -4.28
N PHE A 901 0.70 33.07 -3.83
CA PHE A 901 0.90 33.33 -2.41
C PHE A 901 1.44 32.12 -1.62
N GLY A 902 2.28 31.29 -2.25
CA GLY A 902 2.89 30.13 -1.58
C GLY A 902 1.95 28.95 -1.34
N PHE A 903 0.83 28.88 -2.07
CA PHE A 903 -0.15 27.80 -1.95
C PHE A 903 0.51 26.42 -2.15
N PRO A 904 0.49 25.52 -1.15
CA PRO A 904 1.35 24.32 -1.11
C PRO A 904 0.81 23.14 -1.93
N TYR A 905 -0.36 23.29 -2.55
CA TYR A 905 -1.05 22.22 -3.28
C TYR A 905 -0.86 22.33 -4.81
N LEU A 906 0.01 23.22 -5.28
CA LEU A 906 0.40 23.27 -6.69
C LEU A 906 1.22 22.03 -7.06
N ALA A 907 0.93 21.43 -8.22
CA ALA A 907 1.73 20.34 -8.75
C ALA A 907 3.20 20.77 -8.84
N THR A 908 4.10 20.05 -8.17
CA THR A 908 5.54 20.18 -8.38
C THR A 908 5.87 19.62 -9.77
N GLY A 909 5.72 20.45 -10.80
CA GLY A 909 6.06 20.14 -12.17
C GLY A 909 6.14 21.42 -13.00
N ARG A 910 7.37 21.82 -13.37
CA ARG A 910 7.77 23.04 -14.14
C ARG A 910 7.67 24.33 -13.29
N THR A 911 8.65 25.24 -13.17
CA THR A 911 9.84 25.64 -13.96
C THR A 911 10.57 26.75 -13.17
N ALA A 912 11.91 26.79 -13.19
CA ALA A 912 12.70 28.04 -13.12
C ALA A 912 14.17 27.79 -13.55
N ALA A 913 14.39 27.44 -14.83
CA ALA A 913 15.70 27.49 -15.47
C ALA A 913 15.52 27.77 -16.97
N ALA A 914 14.91 28.91 -17.30
CA ALA A 914 14.85 29.40 -18.68
C ALA A 914 14.51 30.91 -18.70
N SER A 915 15.43 31.75 -18.22
CA SER A 915 15.54 33.17 -18.65
C SER A 915 16.80 33.82 -18.06
N ALA A 916 17.98 33.38 -18.50
CA ALA A 916 19.20 34.16 -18.44
C ALA A 916 19.87 34.01 -19.80
N GLY A 917 19.48 34.90 -20.72
CA GLY A 917 19.83 34.81 -22.13
C GLY A 917 19.21 35.92 -22.96
N ARG A 918 19.32 37.16 -22.49
CA ARG A 918 19.56 38.41 -23.24
C ARG A 918 19.57 39.59 -22.29
#